data_AF-A0A4Y8WRP6-F1
#
_entry.id   AF-A0A4Y8WRP6-F1
#
_cell.length_a   1.000
_cell.length_b   1.000
_cell.length_c   1.000
_cell.angle_alpha   90.00
_cell.angle_beta   90.00
_cell.angle_gamma   90.00
#
_symmetry.space_group_name_H-M   'P 1'
#
loop_
_entity.id
_entity.type
_entity.pdbx_description
1 polymer ?
#
loop_
_entity_poly.entity_id
_entity_poly.type
_entity_poly.pdbx_seq_one_letter_code
_entity_poly.pdbx_strand_id
1 'polypeptide(L)'
;MRFLNSIWAFVVLSILLGGVLWGCAQKVDSKDRWVPKEEEKEELPQQRKTILVEEYTGQLCINCPTAAKILQEVSKKYAPNVITVEMHAKRTKQTEATLESALADKCAEKFAIPSVVPGVMINRLPIGSAKERYSDDRSAWTALTQKILEQKATHQVEVKIGAVEGRKVTFTVRGTKLSSQDKGEKVGLAVWVVEDIYASQKVGNKVEPKFLHHNVLRDALTTEADYQLGETRSVTTELPQSVKEVKNAKVIAFLYNKKTDEIYEAAIAPLGSGITSNDAETEKEEKPEPKETEIKFYLDNQPIASGKELKATVGKKLNNGIVELESPVVTVAGLKEEQLKGIVLDVLAEKMDHKDDTNSGIVSICLDNCSALTGLQQQYHNPKYTPHEKDNITLHFGLKNPAKKDTYRVRMSIKNKEKEIAHWVYVFEYDPTSVKEDIPSVTPPEEKPTPPEEQPIPDNPPAPTPPTGGNAKSNVVAVDFTGQRCPACISRLRDLNDYSKELHPNLILVSIHSYGYYTVNEELIPRGDIINPYYKHCGVPYFPSIYVNNVPITYNGGYATREEVNKKPTLSSSLKVELLDGKRVKVSCKSQPYDEASKSALPTKMNVLFWVVQNKMRGFQAGVGTDYEHNHILRGTLNGAWGESYTLGSDHSKVYDLPPVDEWYPPQNLTPSNRFNLENCEVIAIFLDADTKRFYDAVKVSLKK
;
A
#
# COMPACT_ATOMS: atom_id res chain seq x y z
N MET A 1 82.94 4.72 23.76
CA MET A 1 82.02 5.73 24.33
C MET A 1 81.06 6.30 23.26
N ARG A 2 80.46 5.45 22.41
CA ARG A 2 79.44 5.83 21.41
C ARG A 2 78.34 4.77 21.20
N PHE A 3 78.26 3.78 22.09
CA PHE A 3 77.24 2.72 22.04
C PHE A 3 76.22 2.79 23.19
N LEU A 4 76.39 3.69 24.17
CA LEU A 4 75.42 3.87 25.26
C LEU A 4 74.36 4.96 25.00
N ASN A 5 74.56 5.86 24.03
CA ASN A 5 73.60 6.94 23.75
C ASN A 5 72.51 6.58 22.74
N SER A 6 72.59 5.42 22.06
CA SER A 6 71.55 5.00 21.10
C SER A 6 70.47 4.11 21.73
N ILE A 7 70.77 3.47 22.87
CA ILE A 7 69.80 2.64 23.61
C ILE A 7 68.82 3.52 24.39
N TRP A 8 69.24 4.70 24.86
CA TRP A 8 68.35 5.63 25.57
C TRP A 8 67.34 6.35 24.67
N ALA A 9 67.65 6.57 23.39
CA ALA A 9 66.70 7.18 22.45
C ALA A 9 65.54 6.24 22.06
N PHE A 10 65.80 4.92 21.99
CA PHE A 10 64.76 3.93 21.68
C PHE A 10 63.87 3.58 22.88
N VAL A 11 64.40 3.64 24.11
CA VAL A 11 63.61 3.39 25.33
C VAL A 11 62.66 4.56 25.62
N VAL A 12 63.07 5.81 25.38
CA VAL A 12 62.20 6.99 25.61
C VAL A 12 61.09 7.10 24.55
N LEU A 13 61.35 6.70 23.29
CA LEU A 13 60.31 6.70 22.24
C LEU A 13 59.29 5.56 22.41
N SER A 14 59.71 4.42 22.98
CA SER A 14 58.81 3.29 23.27
C SER A 14 57.91 3.53 24.49
N ILE A 15 58.36 4.36 25.45
CA ILE A 15 57.56 4.74 26.63
C ILE A 15 56.52 5.82 26.27
N LEU A 16 56.80 6.69 25.30
CA LEU A 16 55.83 7.68 24.81
C LEU A 16 54.75 7.09 23.87
N LEU A 17 55.01 5.96 23.19
CA LEU A 17 53.97 5.22 22.46
C LEU A 17 53.18 4.24 23.33
N GLY A 18 53.73 3.75 24.44
CA GLY A 18 53.01 2.93 25.43
C GLY A 18 52.03 3.73 26.30
N GLY A 19 52.29 5.04 26.50
CA GLY A 19 51.44 5.93 27.30
C GLY A 19 50.14 6.39 26.61
N VAL A 20 50.00 6.20 25.29
CA VAL A 20 48.77 6.58 24.55
C VAL A 20 47.76 5.42 24.51
N LEU A 21 48.14 4.19 24.86
CA LEU A 21 47.23 3.04 24.89
C LEU A 21 46.71 2.67 26.30
N TRP A 22 47.07 3.44 27.33
CA TRP A 22 46.55 3.24 28.70
C TRP A 22 45.64 4.39 29.18
N GLY A 23 45.04 5.14 28.24
CA GLY A 23 44.03 6.17 28.53
C GLY A 23 42.57 5.74 28.27
N CYS A 24 42.34 4.53 27.75
CA CYS A 24 40.98 4.03 27.41
C CYS A 24 40.56 2.83 28.28
N ALA A 25 40.88 2.88 29.57
CA ALA A 25 40.36 1.94 30.56
C ALA A 25 39.92 2.68 31.83
N GLN A 26 39.15 3.76 31.67
CA GLN A 26 38.22 4.11 32.73
C GLN A 26 37.10 3.07 32.70
N LYS A 27 36.96 2.35 33.83
CA LYS A 27 35.77 1.56 34.12
C LYS A 27 34.57 2.49 33.90
N VAL A 28 33.88 2.28 32.79
CA VAL A 28 32.53 2.77 32.59
C VAL A 28 31.73 2.22 33.77
N ASP A 29 31.34 3.11 34.68
CA ASP A 29 30.43 2.79 35.76
C ASP A 29 29.21 2.12 35.11
N SER A 30 28.61 1.17 35.82
CA SER A 30 27.49 0.32 35.41
C SER A 30 26.24 1.07 34.90
N LYS A 31 26.29 2.40 34.86
CA LYS A 31 25.25 3.33 34.41
C LYS A 31 25.46 3.89 33.00
N ASP A 32 26.63 3.67 32.38
CA ASP A 32 26.97 4.21 31.04
C ASP A 32 27.26 3.12 29.98
N ARG A 33 26.86 1.87 30.24
CA ARG A 33 26.85 0.82 29.21
C ARG A 33 25.62 1.01 28.32
N TRP A 34 25.83 1.28 27.03
CA TRP A 34 24.76 1.21 26.03
C TRP A 34 24.35 -0.26 25.86
N VAL A 35 23.36 -0.67 26.65
CA VAL A 35 22.53 -1.83 26.33
C VAL A 35 21.69 -1.37 25.13
N PRO A 36 21.58 -2.14 24.04
CA PRO A 36 20.44 -1.94 23.15
C PRO A 36 19.23 -1.85 24.07
N LYS A 37 18.39 -0.83 23.93
CA LYS A 37 17.05 -0.97 24.50
C LYS A 37 16.57 -2.32 23.96
N GLU A 38 16.53 -3.34 24.83
CA GLU A 38 15.45 -4.31 24.76
C GLU A 38 14.27 -3.43 24.49
N GLU A 39 13.62 -3.65 23.34
CA GLU A 39 12.34 -3.03 23.04
C GLU A 39 11.63 -3.03 24.38
N GLU A 40 11.48 -1.84 24.99
CA GLU A 40 10.50 -1.66 26.04
C GLU A 40 9.28 -2.16 25.30
N LYS A 41 8.86 -3.40 25.62
CA LYS A 41 7.53 -3.86 25.31
C LYS A 41 6.72 -2.70 25.80
N GLU A 42 6.25 -1.88 24.87
CA GLU A 42 5.48 -0.70 25.17
C GLU A 42 4.37 -1.27 26.04
N GLU A 43 4.44 -1.02 27.35
CA GLU A 43 3.61 -1.74 28.31
C GLU A 43 2.20 -1.25 28.06
N LEU A 44 1.56 -2.04 27.22
CA LEU A 44 0.16 -2.07 26.86
C LEU A 44 -0.64 -1.69 28.13
N PRO A 45 -1.40 -0.57 28.16
CA PRO A 45 -1.98 -0.04 29.38
C PRO A 45 -2.70 -1.11 30.19
N GLN A 46 -2.49 -1.17 31.52
CA GLN A 46 -2.99 -2.23 32.42
C GLN A 46 -4.52 -2.46 32.37
N GLN A 47 -5.28 -1.55 31.78
CA GLN A 47 -6.71 -1.71 31.47
C GLN A 47 -6.96 -1.44 29.99
N ARG A 48 -6.80 -2.48 29.16
CA ARG A 48 -7.22 -2.46 27.76
C ARG A 48 -8.67 -2.90 27.65
N LYS A 49 -9.42 -2.25 26.78
CA LYS A 49 -10.73 -2.76 26.38
C LYS A 49 -10.55 -4.07 25.64
N THR A 50 -11.54 -4.95 25.73
CA THR A 50 -11.69 -6.12 24.88
C THR A 50 -12.58 -5.77 23.71
N ILE A 51 -12.04 -5.91 22.51
CA ILE A 51 -12.76 -5.60 21.27
C ILE A 51 -13.46 -6.84 20.73
N LEU A 52 -14.60 -6.61 20.08
CA LEU A 52 -15.32 -7.59 19.29
C LEU A 52 -15.08 -7.30 17.80
N VAL A 53 -14.63 -8.31 17.07
CA VAL A 53 -14.46 -8.28 15.62
C VAL A 53 -15.51 -9.20 15.01
N GLU A 54 -16.46 -8.62 14.31
CA GLU A 54 -17.48 -9.35 13.53
C GLU A 54 -16.94 -9.57 12.12
N GLU A 55 -16.46 -10.78 11.81
CA GLU A 55 -15.91 -11.18 10.50
C GLU A 55 -17.01 -11.75 9.60
N TYR A 56 -17.45 -10.99 8.60
CA TYR A 56 -18.35 -11.52 7.57
C TYR A 56 -17.57 -12.39 6.59
N THR A 57 -17.99 -13.65 6.50
CA THR A 57 -17.23 -14.73 5.86
C THR A 57 -18.15 -15.74 5.16
N GLY A 58 -17.58 -16.76 4.51
CA GLY A 58 -18.34 -17.79 3.81
C GLY A 58 -17.51 -19.01 3.39
N GLN A 59 -18.15 -20.17 3.45
CA GLN A 59 -17.59 -21.46 3.08
C GLN A 59 -17.24 -21.55 1.59
N LEU A 60 -17.97 -20.83 0.72
CA LEU A 60 -17.76 -20.81 -0.73
C LEU A 60 -16.75 -19.74 -1.18
N CYS A 61 -16.33 -18.87 -0.25
CA CYS A 61 -15.44 -17.76 -0.51
C CYS A 61 -13.98 -18.22 -0.46
N ILE A 62 -13.30 -18.12 -1.60
CA ILE A 62 -11.90 -18.58 -1.78
C ILE A 62 -10.88 -17.79 -0.94
N ASN A 63 -11.19 -16.53 -0.61
CA ASN A 63 -10.29 -15.64 0.12
C ASN A 63 -10.52 -15.66 1.64
N CYS A 64 -11.62 -16.25 2.09
CA CYS A 64 -12.05 -16.25 3.49
C CYS A 64 -11.12 -17.08 4.42
N PRO A 65 -10.53 -18.22 4.01
CA PRO A 65 -9.55 -18.92 4.83
C PRO A 65 -8.31 -18.08 5.14
N THR A 66 -7.87 -17.26 4.18
CA THR A 66 -6.73 -16.35 4.38
C THR A 66 -7.09 -15.22 5.35
N ALA A 67 -8.31 -14.68 5.26
CA ALA A 67 -8.80 -13.67 6.20
C ALA A 67 -8.91 -14.23 7.63
N ALA A 68 -9.50 -15.41 7.79
CA ALA A 68 -9.59 -16.10 9.07
C ALA A 68 -8.20 -16.28 9.70
N LYS A 69 -7.20 -16.69 8.91
CA LYS A 69 -5.82 -16.82 9.39
C LYS A 69 -5.23 -15.49 9.89
N ILE A 70 -5.44 -14.39 9.16
CA ILE A 70 -4.98 -13.06 9.59
C ILE A 70 -5.63 -12.67 10.92
N LEU A 71 -6.93 -12.89 11.06
CA LEU A 71 -7.68 -12.54 12.27
C LEU A 71 -7.32 -13.44 13.46
N GLN A 72 -6.98 -14.71 13.23
CA GLN A 72 -6.40 -15.58 14.25
C GLN A 72 -5.03 -15.06 14.72
N GLU A 73 -4.18 -14.61 13.79
CA GLU A 73 -2.88 -14.01 14.14
C GLU A 73 -3.05 -12.71 14.96
N VAL A 74 -4.01 -11.86 14.58
CA VAL A 74 -4.36 -10.64 15.33
C VAL A 74 -4.93 -10.99 16.72
N SER A 75 -5.88 -11.92 16.80
CA SER A 75 -6.47 -12.36 18.07
C SER A 75 -5.41 -12.96 19.00
N LYS A 76 -4.50 -13.78 18.46
CA LYS A 76 -3.37 -14.34 19.21
C LYS A 76 -2.39 -13.28 19.68
N LYS A 77 -2.06 -12.29 18.84
CA LYS A 77 -1.11 -11.22 19.17
C LYS A 77 -1.61 -10.36 20.32
N TYR A 78 -2.91 -10.07 20.36
CA TYR A 78 -3.52 -9.17 21.34
C TYR A 78 -4.41 -9.92 22.35
N ALA A 79 -4.21 -11.22 22.52
CA ALA A 79 -4.94 -12.01 23.50
C ALA A 79 -4.71 -11.48 24.93
N PRO A 80 -5.75 -11.43 25.79
CA PRO A 80 -7.12 -11.90 25.56
C PRO A 80 -8.08 -10.83 24.99
N ASN A 81 -7.58 -9.66 24.60
CA ASN A 81 -8.38 -8.47 24.35
C ASN A 81 -9.01 -8.37 22.94
N VAL A 82 -8.90 -9.39 22.10
CA VAL A 82 -9.51 -9.41 20.75
C VAL A 82 -10.31 -10.70 20.57
N ILE A 83 -11.63 -10.55 20.50
CA ILE A 83 -12.58 -11.64 20.26
C ILE A 83 -13.07 -11.53 18.82
N THR A 84 -12.75 -12.52 17.99
CA THR A 84 -13.24 -12.63 16.61
C THR A 84 -14.45 -13.56 16.55
N VAL A 85 -15.44 -13.22 15.74
CA VAL A 85 -16.66 -14.00 15.53
C VAL A 85 -16.88 -14.17 14.03
N GLU A 86 -17.02 -15.41 13.57
CA GLU A 86 -17.30 -15.73 12.17
C GLU A 86 -18.81 -15.58 11.88
N MET A 87 -19.14 -14.59 11.06
CA MET A 87 -20.49 -14.16 10.70
C MET A 87 -20.89 -14.74 9.34
N HIS A 88 -21.46 -15.94 9.36
CA HIS A 88 -21.95 -16.67 8.19
C HIS A 88 -23.36 -16.19 7.77
N ALA A 89 -23.42 -15.07 7.07
CA ALA A 89 -24.67 -14.46 6.60
C ALA A 89 -25.07 -14.98 5.20
N LYS A 90 -26.25 -15.60 5.07
CA LYS A 90 -26.81 -16.11 3.81
C LYS A 90 -26.82 -15.06 2.69
N ARG A 91 -27.09 -13.80 3.00
CA ARG A 91 -27.19 -12.70 2.02
C ARG A 91 -25.89 -12.42 1.26
N THR A 92 -24.76 -12.92 1.75
CA THR A 92 -23.47 -12.89 1.04
C THR A 92 -23.46 -13.84 -0.16
N LYS A 93 -24.33 -14.86 -0.15
CA LYS A 93 -24.35 -15.99 -1.10
C LYS A 93 -23.06 -16.82 -1.11
N GLN A 94 -22.24 -16.68 -0.07
CA GLN A 94 -20.98 -17.42 0.11
C GLN A 94 -21.07 -18.45 1.25
N THR A 95 -22.23 -18.57 1.90
CA THR A 95 -22.45 -19.41 3.08
C THR A 95 -23.29 -20.63 2.72
N GLU A 96 -22.98 -21.79 3.30
CA GLU A 96 -23.82 -22.98 3.20
C GLU A 96 -24.71 -23.12 4.44
N ALA A 97 -25.79 -23.89 4.31
CA ALA A 97 -26.80 -24.05 5.36
C ALA A 97 -26.24 -24.62 6.68
N THR A 98 -25.06 -25.24 6.65
CA THR A 98 -24.41 -25.82 7.84
C THR A 98 -23.89 -24.78 8.82
N LEU A 99 -23.43 -23.62 8.34
CA LEU A 99 -22.92 -22.52 9.18
C LEU A 99 -23.80 -21.26 9.12
N GLU A 100 -24.80 -21.20 8.24
CA GLU A 100 -25.73 -20.07 8.12
C GLU A 100 -26.34 -19.64 9.47
N SER A 101 -26.31 -18.34 9.75
CA SER A 101 -26.93 -17.72 10.91
C SER A 101 -27.92 -16.62 10.51
N ALA A 102 -29.17 -16.79 10.91
CA ALA A 102 -30.22 -15.78 10.70
C ALA A 102 -29.89 -14.46 11.45
N LEU A 103 -29.15 -14.53 12.55
CA LEU A 103 -28.67 -13.35 13.26
C LEU A 103 -27.56 -12.65 12.48
N ALA A 104 -26.61 -13.40 11.91
CA ALA A 104 -25.58 -12.82 11.05
C ALA A 104 -26.19 -12.08 9.84
N ASP A 105 -27.25 -12.65 9.24
CA ASP A 105 -28.01 -11.97 8.17
C ASP A 105 -28.66 -10.67 8.62
N LYS A 106 -29.34 -10.68 9.77
CA LYS A 106 -29.95 -9.47 10.35
C LYS A 106 -28.90 -8.39 10.66
N CYS A 107 -27.75 -8.78 11.19
CA CYS A 107 -26.64 -7.86 11.41
C CYS A 107 -26.11 -7.29 10.09
N ALA A 108 -25.86 -8.14 9.10
CA ALA A 108 -25.40 -7.70 7.79
C ALA A 108 -26.40 -6.76 7.10
N GLU A 109 -27.71 -6.99 7.27
CA GLU A 109 -28.75 -6.07 6.80
C GLU A 109 -28.74 -4.74 7.54
N LYS A 110 -28.79 -4.78 8.88
CA LYS A 110 -28.81 -3.60 9.75
C LYS A 110 -27.63 -2.65 9.48
N PHE A 111 -26.45 -3.21 9.25
CA PHE A 111 -25.22 -2.44 9.03
C PHE A 111 -24.87 -2.23 7.56
N ALA A 112 -25.79 -2.55 6.64
CA ALA A 112 -25.62 -2.39 5.20
C ALA A 112 -24.33 -3.05 4.66
N ILE A 113 -24.00 -4.23 5.18
CA ILE A 113 -22.81 -4.98 4.79
C ILE A 113 -22.99 -5.46 3.34
N PRO A 114 -22.00 -5.20 2.46
CA PRO A 114 -22.04 -5.64 1.08
C PRO A 114 -22.02 -7.17 1.01
N SER A 115 -22.51 -7.74 -0.10
CA SER A 115 -22.42 -9.18 -0.32
C SER A 115 -21.00 -9.70 -0.57
N VAL A 116 -20.02 -8.80 -0.71
CA VAL A 116 -18.60 -9.13 -0.92
C VAL A 116 -17.94 -9.43 0.42
N VAL A 117 -17.41 -10.65 0.57
CA VAL A 117 -16.66 -11.14 1.73
C VAL A 117 -15.29 -11.67 1.29
N PRO A 118 -14.25 -11.68 2.15
CA PRO A 118 -14.29 -11.41 3.59
C PRO A 118 -14.19 -9.93 3.95
N GLY A 119 -14.73 -9.56 5.11
CA GLY A 119 -14.50 -8.25 5.72
C GLY A 119 -14.98 -8.17 7.16
N VAL A 120 -14.59 -7.11 7.86
CA VAL A 120 -14.79 -6.99 9.32
C VAL A 120 -15.54 -5.72 9.71
N MET A 121 -16.28 -5.81 10.81
CA MET A 121 -16.61 -4.65 11.64
C MET A 121 -15.89 -4.79 12.99
N ILE A 122 -15.32 -3.70 13.50
CA ILE A 122 -14.58 -3.70 14.78
C ILE A 122 -15.30 -2.77 15.75
N ASN A 123 -15.83 -3.34 16.85
CA ASN A 123 -16.70 -2.65 17.83
C ASN A 123 -17.88 -1.87 17.21
N ARG A 124 -18.25 -2.18 15.96
CA ARG A 124 -19.24 -1.40 15.16
C ARG A 124 -18.94 0.10 15.10
N LEU A 125 -17.67 0.45 15.28
CA LEU A 125 -17.22 1.83 15.16
C LEU A 125 -17.18 2.23 13.67
N PRO A 126 -17.49 3.49 13.35
CA PRO A 126 -17.24 4.01 12.01
C PRO A 126 -15.76 3.90 11.64
N ILE A 127 -15.49 3.48 10.41
CA ILE A 127 -14.15 3.41 9.83
C ILE A 127 -13.97 4.67 8.99
N GLY A 128 -13.11 5.59 9.43
CA GLY A 128 -12.88 6.88 8.78
C GLY A 128 -13.89 7.97 9.19
N SER A 129 -14.22 8.88 8.26
CA SER A 129 -15.14 10.01 8.47
C SER A 129 -16.58 9.75 8.01
N ALA A 130 -16.85 8.59 7.40
CA ALA A 130 -18.16 8.18 6.89
C ALA A 130 -18.94 7.33 7.90
N LYS A 131 -20.25 7.12 7.67
CA LYS A 131 -21.11 6.18 8.42
C LYS A 131 -20.74 4.70 8.20
N GLU A 132 -19.72 4.41 7.38
CA GLU A 132 -19.26 3.07 7.03
C GLU A 132 -18.59 2.39 8.23
N ARG A 133 -18.94 1.13 8.50
CA ARG A 133 -18.44 0.36 9.65
C ARG A 133 -17.71 -0.93 9.23
N TYR A 134 -17.59 -1.15 7.93
CA TYR A 134 -17.11 -2.38 7.31
C TYR A 134 -15.79 -2.13 6.57
N SER A 135 -14.84 -3.05 6.71
CA SER A 135 -13.56 -3.02 5.98
C SER A 135 -13.23 -4.39 5.40
N ASP A 136 -13.07 -4.45 4.09
CA ASP A 136 -12.52 -5.59 3.33
C ASP A 136 -11.00 -5.45 3.08
N ASP A 137 -10.41 -4.32 3.47
CA ASP A 137 -8.96 -4.11 3.45
C ASP A 137 -8.25 -4.86 4.58
N ARG A 138 -7.91 -6.13 4.28
CA ARG A 138 -7.15 -7.02 5.17
C ARG A 138 -5.85 -6.43 5.70
N SER A 139 -5.21 -5.52 4.96
CA SER A 139 -3.95 -4.91 5.41
C SER A 139 -4.17 -3.90 6.54
N ALA A 140 -5.36 -3.31 6.63
CA ALA A 140 -5.71 -2.33 7.66
C ALA A 140 -6.16 -2.95 8.99
N TRP A 141 -6.61 -4.21 9.00
CA TRP A 141 -7.27 -4.81 10.18
C TRP A 141 -6.41 -4.80 11.45
N THR A 142 -5.12 -5.10 11.33
CA THR A 142 -4.18 -5.06 12.47
C THR A 142 -4.06 -3.66 13.05
N ALA A 143 -3.89 -2.64 12.19
CA ALA A 143 -3.73 -1.25 12.62
C ALA A 143 -5.03 -0.69 13.20
N LEU A 144 -6.19 -1.00 12.60
CA LEU A 144 -7.51 -0.62 13.11
C LEU A 144 -7.77 -1.24 14.48
N THR A 145 -7.48 -2.53 14.64
CA THR A 145 -7.57 -3.26 15.91
C THR A 145 -6.69 -2.61 16.97
N GLN A 146 -5.42 -2.36 16.66
CA GLN A 146 -4.49 -1.73 17.58
C GLN A 146 -4.97 -0.35 18.04
N LYS A 147 -5.40 0.51 17.10
CA LYS A 147 -5.92 1.85 17.41
C LYS A 147 -7.09 1.80 18.38
N ILE A 148 -7.98 0.83 18.25
CA ILE A 148 -9.15 0.70 19.13
C ILE A 148 -8.75 0.15 20.49
N LEU A 149 -7.79 -0.79 20.55
CA LEU A 149 -7.24 -1.34 21.80
C LEU A 149 -6.48 -0.29 22.64
N GLU A 150 -5.85 0.68 22.00
CA GLU A 150 -5.11 1.77 22.67
C GLU A 150 -6.03 2.81 23.33
N GLN A 151 -7.31 2.83 22.98
CA GLN A 151 -8.28 3.71 23.63
C GLN A 151 -8.61 3.21 25.03
N LYS A 152 -8.71 4.14 25.99
CA LYS A 152 -9.05 3.83 27.39
C LYS A 152 -10.40 3.11 27.50
N ALA A 153 -10.44 2.00 28.23
CA ALA A 153 -11.67 1.29 28.55
C ALA A 153 -12.60 2.18 29.39
N THR A 154 -13.86 2.31 28.96
CA THR A 154 -14.90 3.07 29.66
C THR A 154 -15.88 2.18 30.42
N HIS A 155 -15.95 0.91 30.03
CA HIS A 155 -16.80 -0.11 30.59
C HIS A 155 -15.99 -1.39 30.81
N GLN A 156 -16.53 -2.30 31.61
CA GLN A 156 -16.04 -3.65 31.76
C GLN A 156 -17.24 -4.59 31.68
N VAL A 157 -17.08 -5.76 31.04
CA VAL A 157 -18.09 -6.80 31.06
C VAL A 157 -17.43 -8.11 31.50
N GLU A 158 -18.09 -8.81 32.40
CA GLU A 158 -17.72 -10.15 32.83
C GLU A 158 -18.86 -11.11 32.52
N VAL A 159 -18.52 -12.28 31.99
CA VAL A 159 -19.44 -13.40 31.84
C VAL A 159 -18.87 -14.61 32.57
N LYS A 160 -19.69 -15.26 33.40
CA LYS A 160 -19.33 -16.49 34.13
C LYS A 160 -20.35 -17.58 33.83
N ILE A 161 -19.86 -18.74 33.41
CA ILE A 161 -20.69 -19.92 33.17
C ILE A 161 -20.99 -20.61 34.50
N GLY A 162 -22.26 -20.93 34.73
CA GLY A 162 -22.74 -21.72 35.86
C GLY A 162 -23.04 -23.16 35.42
N ALA A 163 -24.22 -23.66 35.76
CA ALA A 163 -24.62 -25.03 35.40
C ALA A 163 -24.83 -25.20 33.89
N VAL A 164 -24.28 -26.29 33.34
CA VAL A 164 -24.47 -26.75 31.96
C VAL A 164 -24.99 -28.20 32.03
N GLU A 165 -26.29 -28.38 31.75
CA GLU A 165 -26.99 -29.66 31.82
C GLU A 165 -27.60 -29.99 30.45
N GLY A 166 -26.91 -30.82 29.68
CA GLY A 166 -27.27 -31.06 28.28
C GLY A 166 -27.20 -29.75 27.47
N ARG A 167 -28.36 -29.27 27.00
CA ARG A 167 -28.48 -28.00 26.25
C ARG A 167 -28.94 -26.83 27.11
N LYS A 168 -29.29 -27.06 28.38
CA LYS A 168 -29.70 -26.02 29.32
C LYS A 168 -28.46 -25.42 29.96
N VAL A 169 -28.27 -24.12 29.76
CA VAL A 169 -27.10 -23.37 30.24
C VAL A 169 -27.54 -22.26 31.17
N THR A 170 -26.80 -22.09 32.26
CA THR A 170 -26.92 -20.95 33.16
C THR A 170 -25.64 -20.14 33.10
N PHE A 171 -25.75 -18.83 32.93
CA PHE A 171 -24.62 -17.92 32.96
C PHE A 171 -24.99 -16.62 33.66
N THR A 172 -23.99 -15.94 34.21
CA THR A 172 -24.13 -14.63 34.82
C THR A 172 -23.34 -13.61 34.02
N VAL A 173 -23.93 -12.43 33.80
CA VAL A 173 -23.26 -11.30 33.15
C VAL A 173 -23.31 -10.10 34.07
N ARG A 174 -22.17 -9.42 34.21
CA ARG A 174 -22.07 -8.16 34.94
C ARG A 174 -21.28 -7.15 34.11
N GLY A 175 -21.94 -6.08 33.72
CA GLY A 175 -21.36 -4.92 33.06
C GLY A 175 -21.23 -3.75 34.03
N THR A 176 -20.07 -3.13 34.12
CA THR A 176 -19.81 -1.98 34.98
C THR A 176 -19.23 -0.81 34.18
N LYS A 177 -19.40 0.39 34.73
CA LYS A 177 -18.75 1.59 34.21
C LYS A 177 -17.43 1.80 34.92
N LEU A 178 -16.38 2.10 34.17
CA LEU A 178 -15.03 2.38 34.71
C LEU A 178 -14.76 3.89 34.83
N SER A 179 -15.52 4.75 34.15
CA SER A 179 -15.35 6.21 34.17
C SER A 179 -16.53 6.94 34.81
N SER A 180 -16.23 8.04 35.51
CA SER A 180 -17.21 8.88 36.23
C SER A 180 -17.99 9.86 35.35
N GLN A 181 -17.69 9.96 34.05
CA GLN A 181 -18.41 10.86 33.14
C GLN A 181 -19.73 10.23 32.69
N ASP A 182 -20.84 10.67 33.28
CA ASP A 182 -22.20 10.29 32.86
C ASP A 182 -22.69 11.17 31.71
N LYS A 183 -22.72 10.59 30.50
CA LYS A 183 -23.41 11.18 29.34
C LYS A 183 -24.90 10.80 29.28
N GLY A 184 -25.41 10.03 30.24
CA GLY A 184 -26.81 9.57 30.24
C GLY A 184 -27.15 8.64 29.07
N GLU A 185 -26.16 7.93 28.51
CA GLU A 185 -26.35 7.05 27.36
C GLU A 185 -27.02 5.74 27.78
N LYS A 186 -28.07 5.33 27.04
CA LYS A 186 -28.74 4.04 27.27
C LYS A 186 -27.82 2.89 26.81
N VAL A 187 -27.42 2.05 27.75
CA VAL A 187 -26.60 0.85 27.49
C VAL A 187 -27.49 -0.36 27.28
N GLY A 188 -27.17 -1.15 26.27
CA GLY A 188 -27.75 -2.47 26.02
C GLY A 188 -26.76 -3.57 26.36
N LEU A 189 -27.29 -4.74 26.73
CA LEU A 189 -26.53 -5.97 26.87
C LEU A 189 -27.01 -6.98 25.83
N ALA A 190 -26.07 -7.55 25.08
CA ALA A 190 -26.33 -8.66 24.17
C ALA A 190 -25.44 -9.84 24.55
N VAL A 191 -26.00 -11.03 24.43
CA VAL A 191 -25.31 -12.29 24.70
C VAL A 191 -25.53 -13.22 23.52
N TRP A 192 -24.45 -13.65 22.89
CA TRP A 192 -24.42 -14.55 21.76
C TRP A 192 -23.84 -15.91 22.16
N VAL A 193 -24.28 -16.95 21.48
CA VAL A 193 -23.62 -18.25 21.48
C VAL A 193 -22.86 -18.43 20.16
N VAL A 194 -21.60 -18.83 20.30
CA VAL A 194 -20.70 -19.16 19.19
C VAL A 194 -20.17 -20.57 19.37
N GLU A 195 -19.68 -21.18 18.30
CA GLU A 195 -19.18 -22.55 18.31
C GLU A 195 -17.93 -22.70 17.44
N ASP A 196 -16.93 -23.43 17.95
CA ASP A 196 -15.85 -23.95 17.09
C ASP A 196 -16.34 -25.25 16.43
N ILE A 197 -16.21 -25.38 15.11
CA ILE A 197 -16.77 -26.50 14.37
C ILE A 197 -15.95 -26.86 13.13
N TYR A 198 -15.86 -28.15 12.82
CA TYR A 198 -15.38 -28.61 11.51
C TYR A 198 -16.50 -28.57 10.46
N ALA A 199 -16.27 -27.89 9.35
CA ALA A 199 -17.18 -27.84 8.23
C ALA A 199 -16.43 -27.72 6.90
N SER A 200 -17.16 -27.82 5.79
CA SER A 200 -16.65 -27.59 4.44
C SER A 200 -16.18 -26.14 4.27
N GLN A 201 -15.00 -25.95 3.70
CA GLN A 201 -14.49 -24.64 3.31
C GLN A 201 -13.78 -24.74 1.95
N LYS A 202 -14.04 -23.78 1.06
CA LYS A 202 -13.30 -23.61 -0.18
C LYS A 202 -11.93 -23.04 0.13
N VAL A 203 -10.88 -23.80 -0.18
CA VAL A 203 -9.46 -23.42 -0.03
C VAL A 203 -8.81 -23.47 -1.40
N GLY A 204 -8.62 -22.30 -2.01
CA GLY A 204 -8.24 -22.20 -3.42
C GLY A 204 -9.35 -22.77 -4.32
N ASN A 205 -8.99 -23.64 -5.26
CA ASN A 205 -9.94 -24.34 -6.14
C ASN A 205 -10.45 -25.66 -5.57
N LYS A 206 -10.10 -26.02 -4.33
CA LYS A 206 -10.52 -27.26 -3.66
C LYS A 206 -11.52 -26.95 -2.55
N VAL A 207 -12.34 -27.94 -2.21
CA VAL A 207 -13.18 -27.93 -1.02
C VAL A 207 -12.51 -28.82 0.01
N GLU A 208 -12.12 -28.24 1.15
CA GLU A 208 -11.67 -28.96 2.34
C GLU A 208 -12.91 -29.32 3.16
N PRO A 209 -13.33 -30.60 3.23
CA PRO A 209 -14.55 -31.00 3.94
C PRO A 209 -14.45 -30.88 5.46
N LYS A 210 -13.24 -30.82 6.04
CA LYS A 210 -13.01 -30.70 7.49
C LYS A 210 -12.12 -29.52 7.83
N PHE A 211 -12.59 -28.31 7.52
CA PHE A 211 -11.94 -27.06 7.93
C PHE A 211 -12.43 -26.63 9.31
N LEU A 212 -11.51 -26.27 10.20
CA LEU A 212 -11.85 -25.78 11.53
C LEU A 212 -12.25 -24.30 11.46
N HIS A 213 -13.52 -24.04 11.72
CA HIS A 213 -14.07 -22.71 11.92
C HIS A 213 -14.08 -22.35 13.40
N HIS A 214 -13.77 -21.10 13.73
CA HIS A 214 -13.71 -20.64 15.11
C HIS A 214 -14.79 -19.63 15.42
N ASN A 215 -15.39 -19.74 16.61
CA ASN A 215 -16.39 -18.81 17.11
C ASN A 215 -17.49 -18.50 16.06
N VAL A 216 -17.98 -19.51 15.34
CA VAL A 216 -19.07 -19.35 14.38
C VAL A 216 -20.32 -18.90 15.11
N LEU A 217 -20.89 -17.77 14.71
CA LEU A 217 -22.11 -17.27 15.32
C LEU A 217 -23.28 -18.23 15.10
N ARG A 218 -23.89 -18.71 16.20
CA ARG A 218 -25.07 -19.58 16.13
C ARG A 218 -26.36 -18.83 16.34
N ASP A 219 -26.49 -18.09 17.45
CA ASP A 219 -27.65 -17.23 17.72
C ASP A 219 -27.40 -16.28 18.92
N ALA A 220 -28.38 -15.42 19.21
CA ALA A 220 -28.45 -14.67 20.46
C ALA A 220 -29.15 -15.50 21.56
N LEU A 221 -28.58 -15.51 22.76
CA LEU A 221 -29.17 -16.12 23.96
C LEU A 221 -30.06 -15.15 24.74
N THR A 222 -29.97 -13.85 24.45
CA THR A 222 -30.78 -12.80 25.08
C THR A 222 -31.32 -11.84 24.04
N THR A 223 -32.49 -11.27 24.31
CA THR A 223 -32.99 -10.12 23.55
C THR A 223 -32.24 -8.84 23.92
N GLU A 224 -32.11 -7.93 22.96
CA GLU A 224 -31.46 -6.62 23.08
C GLU A 224 -32.25 -5.68 24.02
N ALA A 225 -32.12 -5.87 25.33
CA ALA A 225 -32.83 -5.09 26.36
C ALA A 225 -31.97 -3.96 26.94
N ASP A 226 -32.63 -2.96 27.54
CA ASP A 226 -31.96 -1.96 28.37
C ASP A 226 -31.24 -2.68 29.53
N TYR A 227 -30.00 -2.28 29.81
CA TYR A 227 -29.18 -2.88 30.85
C TYR A 227 -28.75 -1.83 31.87
N GLN A 228 -28.96 -2.14 33.16
CA GLN A 228 -28.52 -1.30 34.26
C GLN A 228 -27.10 -1.68 34.66
N LEU A 229 -26.15 -0.77 34.45
CA LEU A 229 -24.75 -0.98 34.81
C LEU A 229 -24.61 -1.26 36.31
N GLY A 230 -23.81 -2.25 36.67
CA GLY A 230 -23.56 -2.72 38.03
C GLY A 230 -24.41 -3.92 38.46
N GLU A 231 -25.57 -4.13 37.83
CA GLU A 231 -26.47 -5.27 38.10
C GLU A 231 -25.85 -6.59 37.62
N THR A 232 -25.93 -7.65 38.41
CA THR A 232 -25.57 -9.00 37.93
C THR A 232 -26.82 -9.68 37.39
N ARG A 233 -26.85 -9.96 36.08
CA ARG A 233 -27.95 -10.67 35.44
C ARG A 233 -27.63 -12.16 35.34
N SER A 234 -28.42 -13.00 36.01
CA SER A 234 -28.38 -14.45 35.85
C SER A 234 -29.41 -14.89 34.82
N VAL A 235 -28.99 -15.66 33.82
CA VAL A 235 -29.85 -16.16 32.75
C VAL A 235 -29.71 -17.66 32.65
N THR A 236 -30.85 -18.36 32.69
CA THR A 236 -30.94 -19.78 32.36
C THR A 236 -31.74 -19.91 31.06
N THR A 237 -31.14 -20.53 30.05
CA THR A 237 -31.75 -20.69 28.73
C THR A 237 -31.36 -22.03 28.10
N GLU A 238 -32.06 -22.42 27.05
CA GLU A 238 -31.72 -23.58 26.23
C GLU A 238 -30.97 -23.12 24.97
N LEU A 239 -29.88 -23.82 24.64
CA LEU A 239 -29.09 -23.51 23.44
C LEU A 239 -29.89 -23.78 22.16
N PRO A 240 -29.74 -22.94 21.12
CA PRO A 240 -30.44 -23.10 19.84
C PRO A 240 -29.91 -24.33 19.09
N GLN A 241 -30.80 -25.06 18.39
CA GLN A 241 -30.47 -26.31 17.66
C GLN A 241 -29.36 -26.14 16.59
N SER A 242 -29.02 -24.91 16.23
CA SER A 242 -27.87 -24.58 15.39
C SER A 242 -26.53 -24.93 16.04
N VAL A 243 -26.43 -24.91 17.39
CA VAL A 243 -25.27 -25.41 18.15
C VAL A 243 -25.23 -26.94 18.05
N LYS A 244 -24.18 -27.46 17.42
CA LYS A 244 -24.02 -28.91 17.16
C LYS A 244 -23.49 -29.63 18.39
N GLU A 245 -22.42 -29.10 18.97
CA GLU A 245 -21.69 -29.69 20.08
C GLU A 245 -21.55 -28.68 21.22
N VAL A 246 -22.27 -28.92 22.32
CA VAL A 246 -22.27 -28.02 23.50
C VAL A 246 -20.86 -27.86 24.07
N LYS A 247 -20.03 -28.93 24.03
CA LYS A 247 -18.65 -28.87 24.51
C LYS A 247 -17.77 -27.89 23.73
N ASN A 248 -18.12 -27.58 22.47
CA ASN A 248 -17.37 -26.67 21.60
C ASN A 248 -17.93 -25.24 21.60
N ALA A 249 -19.06 -25.02 22.29
CA ALA A 249 -19.74 -23.74 22.32
C ALA A 249 -19.16 -22.80 23.38
N LYS A 250 -19.29 -21.49 23.11
CA LYS A 250 -18.85 -20.40 23.99
C LYS A 250 -19.95 -19.34 24.02
N VAL A 251 -19.98 -18.58 25.10
CA VAL A 251 -20.88 -17.43 25.27
C VAL A 251 -20.07 -16.16 25.14
N ILE A 252 -20.50 -15.26 24.25
CA ILE A 252 -19.95 -13.90 24.13
C ILE A 252 -20.98 -12.93 24.68
N ALA A 253 -20.61 -12.14 25.68
CA ALA A 253 -21.43 -11.06 26.21
C ALA A 253 -20.78 -9.72 25.88
N PHE A 254 -21.56 -8.73 25.43
CA PHE A 254 -21.03 -7.40 25.14
C PHE A 254 -22.01 -6.28 25.49
N LEU A 255 -21.44 -5.16 25.92
CA LEU A 255 -22.17 -3.92 26.19
C LEU A 255 -22.10 -3.01 24.97
N TYR A 256 -23.23 -2.40 24.61
CA TYR A 256 -23.28 -1.51 23.46
C TYR A 256 -24.16 -0.28 23.71
N ASN A 257 -23.91 0.78 22.95
CA ASN A 257 -24.72 1.97 22.92
C ASN A 257 -26.02 1.72 22.14
N LYS A 258 -27.19 1.85 22.76
CA LYS A 258 -28.48 1.58 22.09
C LYS A 258 -28.84 2.56 20.97
N LYS A 259 -28.18 3.72 20.90
CA LYS A 259 -28.40 4.73 19.86
C LYS A 259 -27.46 4.54 18.66
N THR A 260 -26.19 4.19 18.91
CA THR A 260 -25.16 4.15 17.86
C THR A 260 -24.76 2.73 17.45
N ASP A 261 -25.18 1.72 18.22
CA ASP A 261 -24.74 0.32 18.15
C ASP A 261 -23.25 0.10 18.42
N GLU A 262 -22.51 1.13 18.84
CA GLU A 262 -21.11 1.01 19.23
C GLU A 262 -20.95 0.02 20.39
N ILE A 263 -20.03 -0.93 20.23
CA ILE A 263 -19.69 -1.90 21.26
C ILE A 263 -18.61 -1.28 22.15
N TYR A 264 -18.89 -1.19 23.44
CA TYR A 264 -17.95 -0.63 24.40
C TYR A 264 -16.93 -1.67 24.88
N GLU A 265 -17.39 -2.89 25.14
CA GLU A 265 -16.61 -3.97 25.75
C GLU A 265 -17.26 -5.32 25.46
N ALA A 266 -16.46 -6.37 25.31
CA ALA A 266 -16.92 -7.75 25.14
C ALA A 266 -16.19 -8.72 26.07
N ALA A 267 -16.81 -9.85 26.40
CA ALA A 267 -16.18 -10.95 27.12
C ALA A 267 -16.66 -12.27 26.54
N ILE A 268 -15.81 -13.29 26.60
CA ILE A 268 -16.10 -14.64 26.11
C ILE A 268 -15.83 -15.66 27.22
N ALA A 269 -16.70 -16.65 27.35
CA ALA A 269 -16.50 -17.78 28.26
C ALA A 269 -16.91 -19.11 27.61
N PRO A 270 -16.07 -20.17 27.70
CA PRO A 270 -16.37 -21.48 27.14
C PRO A 270 -17.44 -22.22 27.97
N LEU A 271 -18.33 -22.95 27.31
CA LEU A 271 -19.33 -23.82 27.95
C LEU A 271 -18.79 -25.22 28.28
N GLY A 272 -17.69 -25.63 27.63
CA GLY A 272 -17.08 -26.93 27.81
C GLY A 272 -15.59 -26.94 27.47
N SER A 273 -15.07 -28.13 27.14
CA SER A 273 -13.64 -28.36 26.91
C SER A 273 -13.11 -27.77 25.59
N GLY A 274 -13.99 -27.41 24.66
CA GLY A 274 -13.62 -27.13 23.27
C GLY A 274 -13.23 -28.38 22.50
N ILE A 275 -12.78 -28.16 21.26
CA ILE A 275 -12.15 -29.18 20.42
C ILE A 275 -10.73 -29.39 20.93
N THR A 276 -10.43 -30.61 21.41
CA THR A 276 -9.10 -30.98 21.91
C THR A 276 -8.28 -31.68 20.84
N SER A 277 -6.94 -31.72 20.97
CA SER A 277 -6.03 -32.36 20.01
C SER A 277 -6.33 -33.86 19.78
N ASN A 278 -7.01 -34.53 20.70
CA ASN A 278 -7.43 -35.93 20.54
C ASN A 278 -8.74 -36.08 19.74
N ASP A 279 -9.55 -35.03 19.63
CA ASP A 279 -10.75 -34.99 18.76
C ASP A 279 -10.36 -34.66 17.30
N ALA A 280 -9.12 -34.24 17.06
CA ALA A 280 -8.54 -34.04 15.74
C ALA A 280 -8.04 -35.38 15.19
N GLU A 281 -8.94 -36.23 14.68
CA GLU A 281 -8.52 -37.40 13.90
C GLU A 281 -7.78 -36.94 12.64
N THR A 282 -6.45 -37.01 12.74
CA THR A 282 -5.44 -36.78 11.69
C THR A 282 -5.43 -35.38 11.08
N GLU A 283 -5.16 -34.36 11.90
CA GLU A 283 -4.03 -33.51 11.50
C GLU A 283 -2.79 -34.39 11.63
N LYS A 284 -2.19 -34.78 10.49
CA LYS A 284 -0.84 -35.33 10.53
C LYS A 284 0.08 -34.23 11.05
N GLU A 285 0.31 -34.23 12.36
CA GLU A 285 1.49 -33.63 12.95
C GLU A 285 2.70 -34.37 12.37
N GLU A 286 3.30 -33.79 11.33
CA GLU A 286 4.69 -34.08 11.03
C GLU A 286 5.54 -33.53 12.18
N LYS A 287 6.15 -34.47 12.92
CA LYS A 287 7.24 -34.25 13.87
C LYS A 287 8.24 -33.25 13.25
N PRO A 288 8.81 -32.31 14.02
CA PRO A 288 9.62 -31.24 13.45
C PRO A 288 10.94 -31.82 12.92
N GLU A 289 10.97 -32.09 11.62
CA GLU A 289 12.19 -31.95 10.84
C GLU A 289 12.58 -30.46 10.87
N PRO A 290 13.88 -30.13 10.77
CA PRO A 290 14.33 -28.74 10.82
C PRO A 290 13.57 -27.98 9.74
N LYS A 291 12.79 -26.95 10.10
CA LYS A 291 12.04 -26.12 9.15
C LYS A 291 13.01 -25.55 8.11
N GLU A 292 13.10 -26.17 6.94
CA GLU A 292 13.58 -25.49 5.74
C GLU A 292 12.50 -24.47 5.36
N THR A 293 12.82 -23.19 5.58
CA THR A 293 12.07 -22.04 5.06
C THR A 293 12.05 -22.10 3.53
N GLU A 294 10.96 -22.60 2.95
CA GLU A 294 10.85 -22.82 1.51
C GLU A 294 10.17 -21.63 0.80
N ILE A 295 10.83 -21.10 -0.23
CA ILE A 295 10.32 -20.05 -1.13
C ILE A 295 9.26 -20.65 -2.06
N LYS A 296 8.14 -19.94 -2.26
CA LYS A 296 7.02 -20.38 -3.11
C LYS A 296 6.77 -19.40 -4.25
N PHE A 297 6.19 -19.91 -5.33
CA PHE A 297 5.89 -19.14 -6.55
C PHE A 297 4.41 -19.23 -6.89
N TYR A 298 3.82 -18.11 -7.30
CA TYR A 298 2.38 -17.97 -7.51
C TYR A 298 2.08 -17.38 -8.89
N LEU A 299 1.01 -17.84 -9.54
CA LEU A 299 0.41 -17.20 -10.71
C LEU A 299 -1.02 -16.82 -10.33
N ASP A 300 -1.41 -15.57 -10.52
CA ASP A 300 -2.75 -15.06 -10.14
C ASP A 300 -3.11 -15.38 -8.68
N ASN A 301 -2.14 -15.23 -7.77
CA ASN A 301 -2.25 -15.57 -6.34
C ASN A 301 -2.56 -17.05 -6.05
N GLN A 302 -2.35 -17.96 -7.00
CA GLN A 302 -2.41 -19.41 -6.80
C GLN A 302 -1.01 -20.03 -6.88
N PRO A 303 -0.64 -20.97 -5.98
CA PRO A 303 0.68 -21.58 -6.03
C PRO A 303 0.86 -22.38 -7.32
N ILE A 304 2.04 -22.25 -7.93
CA ILE A 304 2.41 -22.97 -9.13
C ILE A 304 3.01 -24.31 -8.71
N ALA A 305 2.44 -25.41 -9.18
CA ALA A 305 3.08 -26.73 -9.04
C ALA A 305 4.29 -26.81 -9.98
N SER A 306 5.41 -27.36 -9.51
CA SER A 306 6.59 -27.59 -10.35
C SER A 306 6.21 -28.43 -11.58
N GLY A 307 6.67 -28.01 -12.76
CA GLY A 307 6.36 -28.62 -14.05
C GLY A 307 5.08 -28.13 -14.73
N LYS A 308 4.35 -27.18 -14.14
CA LYS A 308 3.13 -26.63 -14.75
C LYS A 308 3.45 -25.88 -16.05
N GLU A 309 2.64 -26.09 -17.08
CA GLU A 309 2.64 -25.27 -18.29
C GLU A 309 1.83 -23.99 -18.08
N LEU A 310 2.45 -22.85 -18.37
CA LEU A 310 1.86 -21.51 -18.27
C LEU A 310 1.67 -20.96 -19.68
N LYS A 311 0.42 -20.94 -20.14
CA LYS A 311 0.09 -20.44 -21.48
C LYS A 311 0.22 -18.93 -21.52
N ALA A 312 1.01 -18.44 -22.46
CA ALA A 312 1.17 -17.04 -22.77
C ALA A 312 0.17 -16.61 -23.87
N THR A 313 -0.27 -15.36 -23.83
CA THR A 313 -1.20 -14.79 -24.81
C THR A 313 -0.46 -13.92 -25.84
N VAL A 314 -1.04 -13.84 -27.03
CA VAL A 314 -0.49 -13.20 -28.23
C VAL A 314 -0.07 -11.75 -27.95
N GLY A 315 1.20 -11.43 -28.22
CA GLY A 315 1.77 -10.10 -28.05
C GLY A 315 1.92 -9.30 -29.35
N LYS A 316 2.58 -8.14 -29.21
CA LYS A 316 2.54 -7.00 -30.14
C LYS A 316 3.69 -7.05 -31.17
N LYS A 317 3.45 -6.56 -32.39
CA LYS A 317 4.49 -6.35 -33.42
C LYS A 317 5.37 -5.15 -33.02
N LEU A 318 6.68 -5.34 -32.91
CA LEU A 318 7.65 -4.27 -32.65
C LEU A 318 8.17 -3.68 -33.97
N ASN A 319 8.61 -2.41 -33.95
CA ASN A 319 9.06 -1.64 -35.13
C ASN A 319 10.30 -2.21 -35.86
N ASN A 320 10.89 -3.31 -35.38
CA ASN A 320 12.09 -3.96 -35.91
C ASN A 320 11.81 -5.32 -36.60
N GLY A 321 10.54 -5.68 -36.83
CA GLY A 321 10.15 -6.96 -37.45
C GLY A 321 10.12 -8.15 -36.50
N ILE A 322 10.24 -7.91 -35.19
CA ILE A 322 10.06 -8.93 -34.14
C ILE A 322 8.63 -8.83 -33.60
N VAL A 323 7.94 -9.97 -33.52
CA VAL A 323 6.71 -10.13 -32.75
C VAL A 323 7.13 -10.58 -31.36
N GLU A 324 6.79 -9.80 -30.33
CA GLU A 324 7.09 -10.14 -28.94
C GLU A 324 5.85 -10.76 -28.29
N LEU A 325 6.02 -11.87 -27.58
CA LEU A 325 5.00 -12.60 -26.82
C LEU A 325 5.37 -12.55 -25.34
N GLU A 326 4.42 -12.21 -24.47
CA GLU A 326 4.67 -11.99 -23.05
C GLU A 326 4.14 -13.15 -22.20
N SER A 327 4.95 -13.62 -21.25
CA SER A 327 4.53 -14.66 -20.33
C SER A 327 3.57 -14.11 -19.25
N PRO A 328 2.75 -14.97 -18.64
CA PRO A 328 2.08 -14.61 -17.39
C PRO A 328 3.08 -14.26 -16.28
N VAL A 329 2.63 -13.49 -15.29
CA VAL A 329 3.45 -13.02 -14.16
C VAL A 329 3.50 -14.07 -13.05
N VAL A 330 4.70 -14.51 -12.69
CA VAL A 330 4.93 -15.40 -11.55
C VAL A 330 5.47 -14.61 -10.37
N THR A 331 4.77 -14.62 -9.24
CA THR A 331 5.13 -13.84 -8.04
C THR A 331 5.82 -14.70 -6.98
N VAL A 332 6.91 -14.19 -6.39
CA VAL A 332 7.61 -14.82 -5.25
C VAL A 332 6.87 -14.54 -3.96
N ALA A 333 6.59 -15.58 -3.17
CA ALA A 333 5.97 -15.43 -1.85
C ALA A 333 6.32 -16.61 -0.92
N GLY A 334 5.75 -16.62 0.28
CA GLY A 334 5.92 -17.72 1.25
C GLY A 334 6.97 -17.45 2.34
N LEU A 335 7.84 -16.47 2.15
CA LEU A 335 8.76 -15.93 3.16
C LEU A 335 8.59 -14.41 3.24
N LYS A 336 8.71 -13.84 4.44
CA LYS A 336 8.76 -12.39 4.65
C LYS A 336 10.11 -11.83 4.22
N GLU A 337 10.18 -10.54 3.94
CA GLU A 337 11.40 -9.84 3.52
C GLU A 337 12.62 -10.13 4.41
N GLU A 338 12.44 -10.20 5.73
CA GLU A 338 13.52 -10.49 6.69
C GLU A 338 14.07 -11.91 6.56
N GLN A 339 13.25 -12.85 6.07
CA GLN A 339 13.60 -14.25 5.86
C GLN A 339 14.20 -14.49 4.47
N LEU A 340 13.89 -13.62 3.51
CA LEU A 340 14.48 -13.62 2.17
C LEU A 340 15.89 -13.01 2.17
N LYS A 341 16.20 -12.17 3.17
CA LYS A 341 17.49 -11.50 3.33
C LYS A 341 18.65 -12.51 3.38
N GLY A 342 19.51 -12.44 2.37
CA GLY A 342 20.71 -13.29 2.24
C GLY A 342 20.49 -14.59 1.47
N ILE A 343 19.27 -14.86 0.99
CA ILE A 343 19.02 -15.95 0.05
C ILE A 343 19.47 -15.51 -1.36
N VAL A 344 20.19 -16.40 -2.03
CA VAL A 344 20.62 -16.22 -3.43
C VAL A 344 20.15 -17.43 -4.23
N LEU A 345 19.39 -17.17 -5.28
CA LEU A 345 18.81 -18.17 -6.17
C LEU A 345 19.49 -18.14 -7.54
N ASP A 346 19.56 -19.31 -8.15
CA ASP A 346 19.99 -19.50 -9.53
C ASP A 346 18.76 -19.64 -10.43
N VAL A 347 18.58 -18.68 -11.35
CA VAL A 347 17.47 -18.61 -12.30
C VAL A 347 17.97 -18.96 -13.69
N LEU A 348 17.37 -19.99 -14.28
CA LEU A 348 17.69 -20.48 -15.62
C LEU A 348 16.42 -20.54 -16.47
N ALA A 349 16.41 -19.84 -17.60
CA ALA A 349 15.37 -19.94 -18.61
C ALA A 349 15.94 -20.56 -19.88
N GLU A 350 15.41 -21.68 -20.35
CA GLU A 350 15.93 -22.42 -21.50
C GLU A 350 14.83 -22.75 -22.48
N LYS A 351 15.08 -22.44 -23.76
CA LYS A 351 14.20 -22.86 -24.83
C LYS A 351 14.21 -24.39 -24.95
N MET A 352 13.03 -25.00 -24.91
CA MET A 352 12.87 -26.46 -24.90
C MET A 352 12.74 -27.04 -26.31
N ASP A 353 12.12 -26.29 -27.22
CA ASP A 353 11.89 -26.64 -28.62
C ASP A 353 12.54 -25.61 -29.56
N HIS A 354 12.52 -25.87 -30.87
CA HIS A 354 13.10 -24.97 -31.88
C HIS A 354 14.54 -24.52 -31.56
N LYS A 355 15.36 -25.37 -30.93
CA LYS A 355 16.68 -24.99 -30.37
C LYS A 355 17.67 -24.49 -31.41
N ASP A 356 17.52 -24.93 -32.66
CA ASP A 356 18.36 -24.52 -33.79
C ASP A 356 17.82 -23.27 -34.51
N ASP A 357 16.62 -22.78 -34.14
CA ASP A 357 16.02 -21.59 -34.74
C ASP A 357 16.53 -20.30 -34.09
N THR A 358 17.39 -19.60 -34.82
CA THR A 358 17.96 -18.31 -34.44
C THR A 358 16.99 -17.13 -34.64
N ASN A 359 15.83 -17.36 -35.28
CA ASN A 359 14.79 -16.35 -35.45
C ASN A 359 13.75 -16.35 -34.32
N SER A 360 13.92 -17.18 -33.29
CA SER A 360 13.07 -17.15 -32.10
C SER A 360 13.89 -17.32 -30.82
N GLY A 361 13.55 -16.57 -29.77
CA GLY A 361 14.29 -16.62 -28.51
C GLY A 361 13.80 -15.62 -27.46
N ILE A 362 14.39 -15.72 -26.26
CA ILE A 362 14.13 -14.84 -25.13
C ILE A 362 14.70 -13.45 -25.44
N VAL A 363 13.87 -12.41 -25.32
CA VAL A 363 14.27 -11.00 -25.56
C VAL A 363 14.32 -10.19 -24.28
N SER A 364 13.58 -10.58 -23.25
CA SER A 364 13.65 -9.93 -21.95
C SER A 364 13.20 -10.89 -20.85
N ILE A 365 13.70 -10.66 -19.65
CA ILE A 365 13.25 -11.30 -18.41
C ILE A 365 13.14 -10.23 -17.33
N CYS A 366 12.07 -10.28 -16.53
CA CYS A 366 11.92 -9.44 -15.35
C CYS A 366 12.05 -10.31 -14.10
N LEU A 367 12.95 -9.92 -13.20
CA LEU A 367 13.15 -10.51 -11.87
C LEU A 367 13.16 -9.32 -10.90
N ASP A 368 11.98 -8.78 -10.58
CA ASP A 368 11.73 -7.43 -9.98
C ASP A 368 12.05 -6.25 -10.91
N ASN A 369 13.17 -6.29 -11.63
CA ASN A 369 13.51 -5.33 -12.69
C ASN A 369 13.59 -6.03 -14.05
N CYS A 370 13.06 -5.39 -15.10
CA CYS A 370 13.09 -5.92 -16.46
C CYS A 370 14.44 -5.68 -17.13
N SER A 371 15.09 -6.76 -17.56
CA SER A 371 16.35 -6.72 -18.30
C SER A 371 16.09 -7.10 -19.76
N ALA A 372 16.32 -6.16 -20.68
CA ALA A 372 16.34 -6.46 -22.11
C ALA A 372 17.63 -7.22 -22.44
N LEU A 373 17.52 -8.28 -23.23
CA LEU A 373 18.65 -9.06 -23.70
C LEU A 373 19.05 -8.60 -25.11
N THR A 374 20.35 -8.68 -25.39
CA THR A 374 20.85 -8.36 -26.74
C THR A 374 20.47 -9.47 -27.71
N GLY A 375 19.43 -9.26 -28.52
CA GLY A 375 18.99 -10.22 -29.53
C GLY A 375 18.13 -11.36 -29.00
N LEU A 376 17.92 -12.38 -29.82
CA LEU A 376 17.06 -13.53 -29.53
C LEU A 376 17.87 -14.64 -28.84
N GLN A 377 17.82 -14.69 -27.51
CA GLN A 377 18.62 -15.62 -26.72
C GLN A 377 17.95 -16.99 -26.61
N GLN A 378 18.72 -18.07 -26.78
CA GLN A 378 18.20 -19.44 -26.60
C GLN A 378 18.10 -19.85 -25.13
N GLN A 379 18.89 -19.19 -24.27
CA GLN A 379 18.90 -19.39 -22.84
C GLN A 379 19.21 -18.08 -22.11
N TYR A 380 18.79 -17.98 -20.86
CA TYR A 380 19.15 -16.94 -19.92
C TYR A 380 19.55 -17.57 -18.59
N HIS A 381 20.63 -17.10 -17.98
CA HIS A 381 21.14 -17.61 -16.71
C HIS A 381 21.49 -16.44 -15.77
N ASN A 382 20.90 -16.45 -14.57
CA ASN A 382 21.25 -15.55 -13.48
C ASN A 382 21.51 -16.34 -12.19
N PRO A 383 22.77 -16.63 -11.85
CA PRO A 383 23.13 -17.40 -10.65
C PRO A 383 23.09 -16.58 -9.35
N LYS A 384 22.70 -15.30 -9.40
CA LYS A 384 22.79 -14.36 -8.27
C LYS A 384 21.49 -13.59 -8.02
N TYR A 385 20.34 -14.18 -8.31
CA TYR A 385 19.06 -13.54 -8.06
C TYR A 385 18.77 -13.48 -6.55
N THR A 386 18.54 -12.28 -6.02
CA THR A 386 18.14 -12.04 -4.63
C THR A 386 16.65 -11.74 -4.60
N PRO A 387 15.79 -12.68 -4.16
CA PRO A 387 14.35 -12.47 -4.17
C PRO A 387 13.89 -11.51 -3.07
N HIS A 388 12.94 -10.63 -3.39
CA HIS A 388 12.17 -9.85 -2.41
C HIS A 388 10.72 -10.33 -2.32
N GLU A 389 10.03 -9.92 -1.26
CA GLU A 389 8.63 -10.28 -1.06
C GLU A 389 7.77 -9.70 -2.20
N LYS A 390 7.08 -10.58 -2.94
CA LYS A 390 6.23 -10.26 -4.11
C LYS A 390 6.99 -9.85 -5.37
N ASP A 391 8.25 -10.24 -5.51
CA ASP A 391 8.96 -10.10 -6.78
C ASP A 391 8.18 -10.75 -7.93
N ASN A 392 8.15 -10.07 -9.07
CA ASN A 392 7.55 -10.59 -10.29
C ASN A 392 8.62 -11.19 -11.20
N ILE A 393 8.35 -12.42 -11.65
CA ILE A 393 9.13 -13.20 -12.61
C ILE A 393 8.33 -13.31 -13.91
N THR A 394 8.76 -12.62 -14.95
CA THR A 394 8.17 -12.67 -16.31
C THR A 394 9.22 -12.87 -17.38
N LEU A 395 8.81 -13.40 -18.53
CA LEU A 395 9.66 -13.64 -19.69
C LEU A 395 8.98 -13.13 -20.96
N HIS A 396 9.74 -12.41 -21.77
CA HIS A 396 9.33 -11.94 -23.09
C HIS A 396 10.04 -12.76 -24.16
N PHE A 397 9.28 -13.27 -25.13
CA PHE A 397 9.77 -14.14 -26.19
C PHE A 397 9.57 -13.48 -27.55
N GLY A 398 10.66 -13.32 -28.31
CA GLY A 398 10.66 -12.68 -29.61
C GLY A 398 10.64 -13.69 -30.76
N LEU A 399 9.89 -13.36 -31.81
CA LEU A 399 9.85 -14.06 -33.09
C LEU A 399 10.18 -13.10 -34.22
N LYS A 400 11.25 -13.34 -34.96
CA LYS A 400 11.64 -12.51 -36.12
C LYS A 400 10.95 -13.02 -37.38
N ASN A 401 10.14 -12.16 -38.00
CA ASN A 401 9.39 -12.46 -39.23
C ASN A 401 8.63 -13.82 -39.23
N PRO A 402 7.85 -14.14 -38.19
CA PRO A 402 7.14 -15.42 -38.14
C PRO A 402 6.06 -15.48 -39.23
N ALA A 403 6.03 -16.58 -39.99
CA ALA A 403 5.16 -16.72 -41.16
C ALA A 403 4.00 -17.72 -40.98
N LYS A 404 4.08 -18.58 -39.97
CA LYS A 404 3.11 -19.67 -39.74
C LYS A 404 2.76 -19.74 -38.26
N LYS A 405 1.58 -20.32 -37.98
CA LYS A 405 1.18 -20.67 -36.63
C LYS A 405 2.18 -21.67 -36.03
N ASP A 406 2.65 -21.41 -34.83
CA ASP A 406 3.60 -22.28 -34.14
C ASP A 406 3.52 -22.13 -32.62
N THR A 407 4.18 -23.01 -31.87
CA THR A 407 4.22 -23.01 -30.41
C THR A 407 5.65 -23.15 -29.90
N TYR A 408 6.07 -22.23 -29.03
CA TYR A 408 7.41 -22.21 -28.47
C TYR A 408 7.36 -22.44 -26.97
N ARG A 409 8.25 -23.29 -26.45
CA ARG A 409 8.34 -23.60 -25.01
C ARG A 409 9.64 -23.13 -24.40
N VAL A 410 9.55 -22.49 -23.24
CA VAL A 410 10.70 -22.08 -22.44
C VAL A 410 10.54 -22.60 -21.02
N ARG A 411 11.49 -23.42 -20.56
CA ARG A 411 11.55 -23.92 -19.18
C ARG A 411 12.18 -22.84 -18.30
N MET A 412 11.47 -22.40 -17.27
CA MET A 412 12.02 -21.60 -16.18
C MET A 412 12.38 -22.54 -15.03
N SER A 413 13.59 -22.42 -14.50
CA SER A 413 14.11 -23.24 -13.40
C SER A 413 14.71 -22.34 -12.34
N ILE A 414 14.32 -22.54 -11.08
CA ILE A 414 14.81 -21.80 -9.91
C ILE A 414 15.49 -22.79 -8.99
N LYS A 415 16.78 -22.57 -8.71
CA LYS A 415 17.57 -23.41 -7.82
C LYS A 415 18.04 -22.62 -6.60
N ASN A 416 18.06 -23.28 -5.46
CA ASN A 416 18.75 -22.81 -4.27
C ASN A 416 19.98 -23.71 -4.07
N LYS A 417 21.17 -23.15 -4.26
CA LYS A 417 22.43 -23.92 -4.41
C LYS A 417 22.29 -24.93 -5.57
N GLU A 418 22.45 -26.23 -5.29
CA GLU A 418 22.36 -27.29 -6.31
C GLU A 418 20.95 -27.90 -6.43
N LYS A 419 20.03 -27.58 -5.51
CA LYS A 419 18.67 -28.14 -5.48
C LYS A 419 17.72 -27.26 -6.28
N GLU A 420 17.06 -27.83 -7.29
CA GLU A 420 15.96 -27.14 -8.00
C GLU A 420 14.72 -27.09 -7.10
N ILE A 421 14.33 -25.87 -6.70
CA ILE A 421 13.22 -25.63 -5.76
C ILE A 421 11.90 -25.35 -6.49
N ALA A 422 11.96 -24.87 -7.73
CA ALA A 422 10.79 -24.70 -8.58
C ALA A 422 11.19 -24.75 -10.06
N HIS A 423 10.30 -25.26 -10.90
CA HIS A 423 10.39 -25.04 -12.35
C HIS A 423 9.00 -25.01 -12.97
N TRP A 424 8.87 -24.35 -14.12
CA TRP A 424 7.64 -24.34 -14.92
C TRP A 424 7.98 -24.12 -16.40
N VAL A 425 7.00 -24.29 -17.28
CA VAL A 425 7.19 -24.13 -18.73
C VAL A 425 6.28 -23.04 -19.25
N TYR A 426 6.84 -21.97 -19.78
CA TYR A 426 6.07 -20.99 -20.56
C TYR A 426 5.79 -21.56 -21.94
N VAL A 427 4.51 -21.51 -22.35
CA VAL A 427 4.04 -21.98 -23.66
C VAL A 427 3.54 -20.77 -24.45
N PHE A 428 4.31 -20.34 -25.44
CA PHE A 428 3.99 -19.21 -26.32
C PHE A 428 3.35 -19.71 -27.61
N GLU A 429 2.06 -19.49 -27.77
CA GLU A 429 1.32 -19.83 -28.98
C GLU A 429 1.27 -18.62 -29.91
N TYR A 430 1.88 -18.72 -31.10
CA TYR A 430 1.82 -17.68 -32.12
C TYR A 430 0.82 -18.05 -33.21
N ASP A 431 -0.08 -17.13 -33.55
CA ASP A 431 -1.00 -17.25 -34.68
C ASP A 431 -0.95 -15.97 -35.54
N PRO A 432 -0.52 -16.04 -36.82
CA PRO A 432 -0.42 -14.85 -37.68
C PRO A 432 -1.76 -14.14 -37.90
N THR A 433 -2.90 -14.82 -37.76
CA THR A 433 -4.24 -14.21 -37.90
C THR A 433 -4.67 -13.41 -36.68
N SER A 434 -4.00 -13.59 -35.54
CA SER A 434 -4.31 -12.91 -34.28
C SER A 434 -3.58 -11.56 -34.12
N VAL A 435 -2.63 -11.27 -35.01
CA VAL A 435 -1.87 -10.02 -35.03
C VAL A 435 -2.60 -8.99 -35.90
N LYS A 436 -3.27 -8.01 -35.28
CA LYS A 436 -3.89 -6.90 -36.01
C LYS A 436 -2.80 -5.99 -36.60
N GLU A 437 -2.77 -5.84 -37.92
CA GLU A 437 -1.96 -4.79 -38.57
C GLU A 437 -2.62 -3.44 -38.37
N ASP A 438 -1.85 -2.43 -37.97
CA ASP A 438 -2.30 -1.03 -37.96
C ASP A 438 -2.54 -0.58 -39.42
N ILE A 439 -3.80 -0.63 -39.86
CA ILE A 439 -4.24 0.02 -41.10
C ILE A 439 -4.42 1.51 -40.79
N PRO A 440 -3.83 2.44 -41.57
CA PRO A 440 -4.05 3.87 -41.38
C PRO A 440 -5.54 4.20 -41.62
N SER A 441 -6.19 4.76 -40.59
CA SER A 441 -7.60 5.14 -40.64
C SER A 441 -7.85 6.22 -41.70
N VAL A 442 -8.53 5.83 -42.77
CA VAL A 442 -9.23 6.74 -43.71
C VAL A 442 -10.27 7.53 -42.93
N THR A 443 -10.25 8.85 -43.08
CA THR A 443 -11.17 9.80 -42.44
C THR A 443 -12.59 9.64 -43.00
N PRO A 444 -13.64 9.43 -42.17
CA PRO A 444 -15.01 9.69 -42.56
C PRO A 444 -15.35 11.19 -42.34
N PRO A 445 -16.33 11.76 -43.05
CA PRO A 445 -16.64 13.19 -42.99
C PRO A 445 -17.23 13.58 -41.63
N GLU A 446 -16.83 14.75 -41.14
CA GLU A 446 -17.35 15.43 -39.94
C GLU A 446 -18.88 15.44 -39.88
N GLU A 447 -19.43 14.87 -38.81
CA GLU A 447 -20.76 15.24 -38.31
C GLU A 447 -20.55 16.17 -37.10
N LYS A 448 -20.99 17.42 -37.24
CA LYS A 448 -20.85 18.47 -36.21
C LYS A 448 -21.58 18.10 -34.92
N PRO A 449 -20.91 18.04 -33.76
CA PRO A 449 -21.58 18.10 -32.47
C PRO A 449 -21.76 19.57 -32.03
N THR A 450 -22.97 19.89 -31.57
CA THR A 450 -23.34 21.12 -30.88
C THR A 450 -22.51 21.36 -29.61
N PRO A 451 -22.22 22.62 -29.22
CA PRO A 451 -21.35 22.94 -28.09
C PRO A 451 -22.02 22.58 -26.75
N PRO A 452 -21.31 21.98 -25.78
CA PRO A 452 -21.75 21.99 -24.39
C PRO A 452 -21.53 23.37 -23.77
N GLU A 453 -22.51 23.76 -22.97
CA GLU A 453 -22.63 25.03 -22.24
C GLU A 453 -21.41 25.31 -21.34
N GLU A 454 -20.77 26.46 -21.56
CA GLU A 454 -19.66 26.99 -20.77
C GLU A 454 -20.14 27.34 -19.35
N GLN A 455 -19.61 26.65 -18.33
CA GLN A 455 -19.67 27.18 -16.96
C GLN A 455 -18.53 28.19 -16.76
N PRO A 456 -18.80 29.40 -16.24
CA PRO A 456 -17.77 30.41 -16.07
C PRO A 456 -16.75 30.00 -14.99
N ILE A 457 -15.48 30.01 -15.36
CA ILE A 457 -14.34 29.91 -14.44
C ILE A 457 -14.12 31.31 -13.85
N PRO A 458 -13.97 31.48 -12.52
CA PRO A 458 -13.72 32.79 -11.93
C PRO A 458 -12.36 33.34 -12.37
N ASP A 459 -12.33 34.63 -12.70
CA ASP A 459 -11.12 35.39 -13.01
C ASP A 459 -10.10 35.36 -11.85
N ASN A 460 -8.82 35.46 -12.24
CA ASN A 460 -7.63 35.47 -11.40
C ASN A 460 -7.85 36.10 -10.00
N PRO A 461 -7.52 35.40 -8.90
CA PRO A 461 -7.41 36.05 -7.61
C PRO A 461 -6.21 37.02 -7.62
N PRO A 462 -6.34 38.25 -7.12
CA PRO A 462 -5.20 39.13 -6.90
C PRO A 462 -4.24 38.50 -5.88
N ALA A 463 -2.96 38.89 -5.95
CA ALA A 463 -1.91 38.44 -5.04
C ALA A 463 -2.38 38.53 -3.56
N PRO A 464 -2.15 37.49 -2.74
CA PRO A 464 -2.62 37.50 -1.36
C PRO A 464 -1.91 38.61 -0.58
N THR A 465 -2.71 39.58 -0.13
CA THR A 465 -2.35 40.41 1.01
C THR A 465 -2.35 39.51 2.25
N PRO A 466 -1.43 39.67 3.22
CA PRO A 466 -1.40 38.81 4.41
C PRO A 466 -2.75 38.90 5.15
N PRO A 467 -3.45 37.79 5.40
CA PRO A 467 -4.69 37.83 6.15
C PRO A 467 -4.38 38.14 7.62
N THR A 468 -4.86 39.30 8.06
CA THR A 468 -4.97 39.62 9.47
C THR A 468 -6.18 38.87 10.03
N GLY A 469 -5.94 37.73 10.69
CA GLY A 469 -6.94 37.00 11.48
C GLY A 469 -7.71 35.90 10.75
N GLY A 470 -7.14 34.69 10.73
CA GLY A 470 -7.77 33.43 10.32
C GLY A 470 -6.76 32.28 10.48
N ASN A 471 -7.21 31.03 10.70
CA ASN A 471 -6.32 29.86 10.75
C ASN A 471 -5.63 29.69 9.39
N ALA A 472 -4.44 30.27 9.22
CA ALA A 472 -3.68 30.19 7.99
C ALA A 472 -3.28 28.74 7.68
N LYS A 473 -3.32 28.39 6.39
CA LYS A 473 -3.05 27.05 5.85
C LYS A 473 -1.74 27.03 5.07
N SER A 474 -0.96 25.97 5.25
CA SER A 474 0.30 25.75 4.53
C SER A 474 0.06 25.46 3.04
N ASN A 475 0.92 25.96 2.16
CA ASN A 475 0.95 25.46 0.79
C ASN A 475 1.73 24.14 0.77
N VAL A 476 1.15 23.15 0.10
CA VAL A 476 1.63 21.78 0.08
C VAL A 476 1.79 21.32 -1.36
N VAL A 477 2.91 20.66 -1.66
CA VAL A 477 3.11 20.01 -2.96
C VAL A 477 2.83 18.52 -2.82
N ALA A 478 1.93 18.00 -3.64
CA ALA A 478 1.72 16.57 -3.82
C ALA A 478 2.25 16.14 -5.19
N VAL A 479 3.23 15.23 -5.17
CA VAL A 479 3.85 14.66 -6.35
C VAL A 479 3.27 13.27 -6.57
N ASP A 480 2.58 13.07 -7.69
CA ASP A 480 2.05 11.80 -8.13
C ASP A 480 3.01 11.15 -9.13
N PHE A 481 3.69 10.11 -8.70
CA PHE A 481 4.42 9.22 -9.58
C PHE A 481 3.45 8.26 -10.23
N THR A 482 3.29 8.37 -11.55
CA THR A 482 2.18 7.78 -12.28
C THR A 482 2.62 7.16 -13.60
N GLY A 483 1.69 6.52 -14.30
CA GLY A 483 1.98 5.80 -15.52
C GLY A 483 0.75 5.65 -16.41
N GLN A 484 0.95 5.79 -17.72
CA GLN A 484 -0.12 5.68 -18.70
C GLN A 484 -0.71 4.27 -18.73
N ARG A 485 0.12 3.23 -18.57
CA ARG A 485 -0.34 1.84 -18.55
C ARG A 485 -0.72 1.33 -17.16
N CYS A 486 -0.61 2.17 -16.13
CA CYS A 486 -0.96 1.80 -14.77
C CYS A 486 -2.48 1.97 -14.56
N PRO A 487 -3.27 0.89 -14.47
CA PRO A 487 -4.73 0.99 -14.33
C PRO A 487 -5.16 1.48 -12.94
N ALA A 488 -4.31 1.32 -11.92
CA ALA A 488 -4.57 1.87 -10.59
C ALA A 488 -4.32 3.38 -10.52
N CYS A 489 -3.49 3.93 -11.41
CA CYS A 489 -3.07 5.32 -11.38
C CYS A 489 -4.21 6.29 -11.70
N ILE A 490 -5.17 5.90 -12.56
CA ILE A 490 -6.32 6.78 -12.86
C ILE A 490 -7.19 7.05 -11.63
N SER A 491 -7.41 6.04 -10.77
CA SER A 491 -8.18 6.23 -9.55
C SER A 491 -7.49 7.27 -8.66
N ARG A 492 -6.17 7.18 -8.56
CA ARG A 492 -5.40 8.08 -7.70
C ARG A 492 -5.31 9.50 -8.22
N LEU A 493 -5.14 9.65 -9.54
CA LEU A 493 -5.21 10.96 -10.20
C LEU A 493 -6.56 11.65 -9.98
N ARG A 494 -7.67 10.88 -10.01
CA ARG A 494 -9.01 11.41 -9.71
C ARG A 494 -9.11 11.90 -8.27
N ASP A 495 -8.65 11.10 -7.30
CA ASP A 495 -8.63 11.50 -5.88
C ASP A 495 -7.87 12.81 -5.68
N LEU A 496 -6.65 12.91 -6.25
CA LEU A 496 -5.82 14.11 -6.12
C LEU A 496 -6.46 15.34 -6.75
N ASN A 497 -7.09 15.20 -7.92
CA ASN A 497 -7.82 16.28 -8.55
C ASN A 497 -9.00 16.76 -7.70
N ASP A 498 -9.72 15.85 -7.05
CA ASP A 498 -10.80 16.21 -6.14
C ASP A 498 -10.28 16.89 -4.87
N TYR A 499 -9.16 16.43 -4.31
CA TYR A 499 -8.49 17.13 -3.21
C TYR A 499 -7.97 18.50 -3.62
N SER A 500 -7.47 18.65 -4.83
CA SER A 500 -7.00 19.95 -5.33
C SER A 500 -8.15 20.95 -5.41
N LYS A 501 -9.36 20.53 -5.83
CA LYS A 501 -10.56 21.38 -5.79
C LYS A 501 -10.94 21.78 -4.37
N GLU A 502 -10.91 20.83 -3.43
CA GLU A 502 -11.26 21.06 -2.01
C GLU A 502 -10.25 21.97 -1.30
N LEU A 503 -8.96 21.75 -1.57
CA LEU A 503 -7.84 22.36 -0.85
C LEU A 503 -7.21 23.53 -1.60
N HIS A 504 -7.80 23.94 -2.73
CA HIS A 504 -7.38 25.13 -3.45
C HIS A 504 -7.42 26.38 -2.53
N PRO A 505 -6.42 27.29 -2.59
CA PRO A 505 -5.22 27.28 -3.45
C PRO A 505 -4.01 26.56 -2.83
N ASN A 506 -4.16 25.97 -1.64
CA ASN A 506 -3.05 25.49 -0.82
C ASN A 506 -2.50 24.11 -1.21
N LEU A 507 -3.14 23.38 -2.13
CA LEU A 507 -2.60 22.14 -2.68
C LEU A 507 -2.11 22.34 -4.13
N ILE A 508 -0.80 22.16 -4.33
CA ILE A 508 -0.12 22.21 -5.63
C ILE A 508 0.17 20.78 -6.08
N LEU A 509 -0.46 20.35 -7.17
CA LEU A 509 -0.24 19.04 -7.75
C LEU A 509 0.88 19.05 -8.78
N VAL A 510 1.62 17.95 -8.84
CA VAL A 510 2.63 17.67 -9.87
C VAL A 510 2.54 16.18 -10.23
N SER A 511 2.39 15.87 -11.51
CA SER A 511 2.36 14.49 -12.01
C SER A 511 3.64 14.18 -12.78
N ILE A 512 4.30 13.09 -12.39
CA ILE A 512 5.53 12.60 -13.03
C ILE A 512 5.24 11.23 -13.61
N HIS A 513 5.16 11.17 -14.95
CA HIS A 513 5.03 9.90 -15.64
C HIS A 513 6.35 9.14 -15.66
N SER A 514 6.29 7.86 -15.30
CA SER A 514 7.44 6.96 -15.33
C SER A 514 7.84 6.58 -16.76
N TYR A 515 9.13 6.35 -16.97
CA TYR A 515 9.69 5.75 -18.18
C TYR A 515 9.57 4.21 -18.15
N GLY A 516 9.59 3.59 -19.33
CA GLY A 516 9.64 2.13 -19.48
C GLY A 516 8.26 1.47 -19.51
N TYR A 517 8.06 0.41 -18.71
CA TYR A 517 6.90 -0.49 -18.81
C TYR A 517 5.55 0.22 -18.74
N TYR A 518 5.45 1.31 -17.96
CA TYR A 518 4.21 2.05 -17.76
C TYR A 518 3.97 3.17 -18.79
N THR A 519 4.85 3.34 -19.77
CA THR A 519 4.80 4.38 -20.80
C THR A 519 4.05 3.90 -22.05
N VAL A 520 3.21 4.76 -22.62
CA VAL A 520 2.67 4.56 -23.98
C VAL A 520 3.33 5.52 -24.96
N ASN A 521 3.41 6.80 -24.61
CA ASN A 521 4.15 7.80 -25.37
C ASN A 521 5.09 8.58 -24.46
N GLU A 522 6.28 8.88 -24.95
CA GLU A 522 7.31 9.56 -24.14
C GLU A 522 7.02 11.05 -23.95
N GLU A 523 6.05 11.59 -24.68
CA GLU A 523 5.69 13.02 -24.69
C GLU A 523 5.23 13.54 -23.31
N LEU A 524 4.68 12.66 -22.45
CA LEU A 524 4.26 12.97 -21.09
C LEU A 524 5.39 12.85 -20.05
N ILE A 525 6.57 12.40 -20.47
CA ILE A 525 7.69 12.12 -19.57
C ILE A 525 8.65 13.32 -19.56
N PRO A 526 9.01 13.86 -18.37
CA PRO A 526 10.10 14.81 -18.26
C PRO A 526 11.42 14.14 -18.62
N ARG A 527 12.33 14.88 -19.26
CA ARG A 527 13.61 14.32 -19.70
C ARG A 527 14.40 13.72 -18.54
N GLY A 528 14.91 12.49 -18.75
CA GLY A 528 15.53 11.67 -17.71
C GLY A 528 16.76 12.31 -17.06
N ASP A 529 17.64 12.98 -17.80
CA ASP A 529 18.83 13.63 -17.22
C ASP A 529 18.48 14.71 -16.18
N ILE A 530 17.31 15.34 -16.31
CA ILE A 530 16.83 16.38 -15.40
C ILE A 530 16.13 15.78 -14.18
N ILE A 531 15.31 14.73 -14.38
CA ILE A 531 14.45 14.19 -13.31
C ILE A 531 15.02 12.96 -12.60
N ASN A 532 15.92 12.19 -13.22
CA ASN A 532 16.47 10.97 -12.63
C ASN A 532 17.11 11.16 -11.25
N PRO A 533 17.83 12.26 -10.95
CA PRO A 533 18.35 12.49 -9.60
C PRO A 533 17.24 12.63 -8.55
N TYR A 534 16.12 13.26 -8.92
CA TYR A 534 14.93 13.38 -8.06
C TYR A 534 14.28 12.00 -7.87
N TYR A 535 14.04 11.28 -8.98
CA TYR A 535 13.46 9.95 -8.98
C TYR A 535 14.25 8.95 -8.12
N LYS A 536 15.58 8.97 -8.25
CA LYS A 536 16.49 8.12 -7.50
C LYS A 536 16.47 8.42 -5.99
N HIS A 537 16.35 9.68 -5.62
CA HIS A 537 16.26 10.08 -4.21
C HIS A 537 14.93 9.64 -3.59
N CYS A 538 13.83 9.79 -4.32
CA CYS A 538 12.51 9.38 -3.83
C CYS A 538 12.42 7.87 -3.65
N GLY A 539 13.16 7.08 -4.44
CA GLY A 539 13.19 5.62 -4.32
C GLY A 539 11.81 5.00 -4.58
N VAL A 540 11.15 5.49 -5.64
CA VAL A 540 9.74 5.16 -5.95
C VAL A 540 9.56 3.66 -6.17
N PRO A 541 8.84 2.94 -5.29
CA PRO A 541 8.82 1.48 -5.29
C PRO A 541 7.78 0.88 -6.24
N TYR A 542 6.70 1.61 -6.55
CA TYR A 542 5.61 1.16 -7.42
C TYR A 542 4.77 2.35 -7.91
N PHE A 543 3.82 2.09 -8.81
CA PHE A 543 2.88 3.11 -9.32
C PHE A 543 1.42 2.71 -9.04
N PRO A 544 0.54 3.66 -8.66
CA PRO A 544 0.87 5.04 -8.32
C PRO A 544 1.60 5.15 -6.96
N SER A 545 2.48 6.13 -6.82
CA SER A 545 3.08 6.51 -5.53
C SER A 545 2.94 8.01 -5.32
N ILE A 546 2.50 8.43 -4.14
CA ILE A 546 2.34 9.86 -3.82
C ILE A 546 3.37 10.28 -2.78
N TYR A 547 3.96 11.44 -3.01
CA TYR A 547 4.83 12.11 -2.06
C TYR A 547 4.23 13.47 -1.73
N VAL A 548 4.04 13.75 -0.44
CA VAL A 548 3.57 15.05 0.04
C VAL A 548 4.73 15.76 0.72
N ASN A 549 5.03 16.98 0.27
CA ASN A 549 6.20 17.74 0.69
C ASN A 549 7.52 16.94 0.65
N ASN A 550 7.64 16.12 -0.41
CA ASN A 550 8.75 15.20 -0.69
C ASN A 550 8.90 14.04 0.33
N VAL A 551 7.83 13.69 1.04
CA VAL A 551 7.78 12.53 1.95
C VAL A 551 6.79 11.50 1.39
N PRO A 552 7.17 10.21 1.25
CA PRO A 552 6.25 9.18 0.81
C PRO A 552 5.12 9.03 1.82
N ILE A 553 3.88 8.97 1.34
CA ILE A 553 2.73 8.71 2.18
C ILE A 553 2.17 7.32 1.85
N THR A 554 1.75 6.60 2.88
CA THR A 554 1.07 5.30 2.71
C THR A 554 -0.30 5.51 2.05
N TYR A 555 -0.94 4.42 1.61
CA TYR A 555 -2.08 4.35 0.67
C TYR A 555 -3.33 5.23 0.98
N ASN A 556 -3.34 5.96 2.09
CA ASN A 556 -4.34 6.96 2.48
C ASN A 556 -3.93 8.41 2.10
N GLY A 557 -3.56 8.62 0.83
CA GLY A 557 -2.93 9.86 0.38
C GLY A 557 -3.74 11.15 0.61
N GLY A 558 -5.07 11.04 0.64
CA GLY A 558 -5.97 12.18 0.87
C GLY A 558 -6.05 12.69 2.30
N TYR A 559 -5.84 11.83 3.29
CA TYR A 559 -5.84 12.26 4.69
C TYR A 559 -4.55 13.02 5.01
N ALA A 560 -3.41 12.47 4.62
CA ALA A 560 -2.11 13.11 4.84
C ALA A 560 -2.01 14.47 4.13
N THR A 561 -2.55 14.58 2.91
CA THR A 561 -2.58 15.86 2.19
C THR A 561 -3.42 16.93 2.91
N ARG A 562 -4.60 16.56 3.42
CA ARG A 562 -5.45 17.47 4.22
C ARG A 562 -4.80 17.88 5.53
N GLU A 563 -4.14 16.94 6.20
CA GLU A 563 -3.45 17.22 7.45
C GLU A 563 -2.33 18.24 7.24
N GLU A 564 -1.47 18.03 6.22
CA GLU A 564 -0.38 18.94 5.91
C GLU A 564 -0.88 20.33 5.49
N VAL A 565 -1.95 20.43 4.69
CA VAL A 565 -2.55 21.72 4.30
C VAL A 565 -3.12 22.48 5.51
N ASN A 566 -3.75 21.77 6.45
CA ASN A 566 -4.35 22.39 7.63
C ASN A 566 -3.34 22.75 8.71
N LYS A 567 -2.05 22.44 8.53
CA LYS A 567 -0.99 22.95 9.40
C LYS A 567 -0.83 24.45 9.22
N LYS A 568 -0.34 25.10 10.28
CA LYS A 568 0.10 26.48 10.23
C LYS A 568 1.33 26.60 9.32
N PRO A 569 1.37 27.58 8.38
CA PRO A 569 2.54 27.81 7.55
C PRO A 569 3.79 28.10 8.38
N THR A 570 4.93 27.57 7.93
CA THR A 570 6.24 27.91 8.48
C THR A 570 6.92 29.04 7.70
N LEU A 571 6.53 29.22 6.44
CA LEU A 571 7.03 30.27 5.55
C LEU A 571 5.88 31.08 4.97
N SER A 572 6.21 32.29 4.53
CA SER A 572 5.40 33.15 3.70
C SER A 572 6.20 33.47 2.45
N SER A 573 5.75 32.94 1.32
CA SER A 573 6.48 33.00 0.05
C SER A 573 5.70 33.76 -1.02
N SER A 574 6.44 34.38 -1.94
CA SER A 574 5.91 35.06 -3.11
C SER A 574 6.72 34.71 -4.35
N LEU A 575 6.04 34.67 -5.50
CA LEU A 575 6.63 34.38 -6.80
C LEU A 575 6.01 35.30 -7.85
N LYS A 576 6.88 35.88 -8.67
CA LYS A 576 6.54 36.58 -9.92
C LYS A 576 7.34 35.96 -11.04
N VAL A 577 6.70 35.72 -12.17
CA VAL A 577 7.35 35.21 -13.37
C VAL A 577 7.00 36.12 -14.54
N GLU A 578 8.01 36.54 -15.29
CA GLU A 578 7.87 37.37 -16.48
C GLU A 578 8.42 36.63 -17.70
N LEU A 579 7.56 36.39 -18.69
CA LEU A 579 7.96 35.78 -19.96
C LEU A 579 8.69 36.83 -20.81
N LEU A 580 9.92 36.53 -21.23
CA LEU A 580 10.76 37.49 -21.96
C LEU A 580 10.61 37.36 -23.49
N ASP A 581 10.78 36.15 -24.02
CA ASP A 581 10.87 35.91 -25.47
C ASP A 581 10.28 34.55 -25.90
N GLY A 582 9.39 33.96 -25.09
CA GLY A 582 8.79 32.66 -25.35
C GLY A 582 9.69 31.46 -25.04
N LYS A 583 10.99 31.67 -24.85
CA LYS A 583 11.96 30.63 -24.46
C LYS A 583 12.56 30.88 -23.08
N ARG A 584 12.54 32.12 -22.61
CA ARG A 584 13.12 32.51 -21.32
C ARG A 584 12.09 33.17 -20.41
N VAL A 585 12.26 32.91 -19.13
CA VAL A 585 11.48 33.52 -18.06
C VAL A 585 12.41 34.20 -17.05
N LYS A 586 12.02 35.39 -16.60
CA LYS A 586 12.60 36.02 -15.41
C LYS A 586 11.75 35.64 -14.21
N VAL A 587 12.35 34.89 -13.29
CA VAL A 587 11.73 34.49 -12.03
C VAL A 587 12.18 35.45 -10.94
N SER A 588 11.25 35.93 -10.12
CA SER A 588 11.53 36.75 -8.94
C SER A 588 10.72 36.21 -7.76
N CYS A 589 11.39 35.77 -6.70
CA CYS A 589 10.73 35.20 -5.53
C CYS A 589 11.39 35.63 -4.22
N LYS A 590 10.60 35.57 -3.15
CA LYS A 590 11.03 35.86 -1.78
C LYS A 590 10.25 34.99 -0.82
N SER A 591 10.93 34.37 0.13
CA SER A 591 10.34 33.60 1.22
C SER A 591 10.94 34.01 2.55
N GLN A 592 10.10 34.14 3.57
CA GLN A 592 10.50 34.51 4.92
C GLN A 592 9.72 33.66 5.94
N PRO A 593 10.21 33.52 7.18
CA PRO A 593 9.46 32.87 8.25
C PRO A 593 8.05 33.45 8.36
N TYR A 594 7.04 32.58 8.50
CA TYR A 594 5.64 33.01 8.57
C TYR A 594 5.39 33.94 9.77
N ASP A 595 5.99 33.62 10.92
CA ASP A 595 6.05 34.45 12.11
C ASP A 595 7.32 34.15 12.93
N GLU A 596 7.52 34.90 14.03
CA GLU A 596 8.66 34.73 14.93
C GLU A 596 8.76 33.31 15.52
N ALA A 597 7.62 32.66 15.80
CA ALA A 597 7.60 31.31 16.36
C ALA A 597 8.04 30.25 15.34
N SER A 598 7.83 30.50 14.05
CA SER A 598 8.19 29.59 12.96
C SER A 598 9.69 29.54 12.69
N LYS A 599 10.46 30.57 13.10
CA LYS A 599 11.92 30.67 12.85
C LYS A 599 12.70 29.47 13.39
N SER A 600 12.34 28.97 14.55
CA SER A 600 13.05 27.85 15.20
C SER A 600 12.79 26.49 14.55
N ALA A 601 11.73 26.37 13.74
CA ALA A 601 11.36 25.14 13.04
C ALA A 601 11.94 25.05 11.62
N LEU A 602 12.60 26.10 11.14
CA LEU A 602 13.16 26.18 9.79
C LEU A 602 14.60 25.63 9.74
N PRO A 603 14.98 24.98 8.62
CA PRO A 603 16.33 24.45 8.45
C PRO A 603 17.36 25.59 8.32
N THR A 604 18.60 25.30 8.68
CA THR A 604 19.71 26.28 8.60
C THR A 604 20.20 26.52 7.17
N LYS A 605 19.94 25.57 6.25
CA LYS A 605 20.26 25.66 4.84
C LYS A 605 19.02 25.38 4.02
N MET A 606 18.69 26.33 3.13
CA MET A 606 17.56 26.20 2.23
C MET A 606 18.01 26.26 0.78
N ASN A 607 17.23 25.58 -0.08
CA ASN A 607 17.28 25.77 -1.52
C ASN A 607 15.92 26.30 -2.01
N VAL A 608 15.94 26.90 -3.20
CA VAL A 608 14.74 27.18 -4.00
C VAL A 608 14.82 26.38 -5.30
N LEU A 609 13.78 25.60 -5.58
CA LEU A 609 13.63 24.76 -6.76
C LEU A 609 12.50 25.29 -7.64
N PHE A 610 12.76 25.40 -8.94
CA PHE A 610 11.75 25.83 -9.90
C PHE A 610 11.35 24.70 -10.85
N TRP A 611 10.08 24.32 -10.84
CA TRP A 611 9.50 23.35 -11.74
C TRP A 611 8.57 24.01 -12.75
N VAL A 612 8.56 23.46 -13.96
CA VAL A 612 7.61 23.82 -15.02
C VAL A 612 6.67 22.64 -15.23
N VAL A 613 5.38 22.86 -15.02
CA VAL A 613 4.33 21.87 -15.28
C VAL A 613 3.44 22.33 -16.43
N GLN A 614 2.87 21.40 -17.19
CA GLN A 614 1.91 21.68 -18.26
C GLN A 614 0.60 20.94 -18.03
N ASN A 615 -0.50 21.64 -18.31
CA ASN A 615 -1.86 21.13 -18.25
C ASN A 615 -2.41 20.80 -19.66
N LYS A 616 -3.58 20.16 -19.71
CA LYS A 616 -4.34 19.86 -20.94
C LYS A 616 -3.57 19.07 -22.00
N MET A 617 -2.67 18.18 -21.56
CA MET A 617 -2.00 17.23 -22.45
C MET A 617 -2.94 16.04 -22.69
N ARG A 618 -2.96 15.46 -23.89
CA ARG A 618 -3.86 14.35 -24.24
C ARG A 618 -3.08 13.09 -24.59
N GLY A 619 -3.52 11.95 -24.08
CA GLY A 619 -2.87 10.69 -24.35
C GLY A 619 -3.61 9.49 -23.78
N PHE A 620 -3.02 8.32 -23.99
CA PHE A 620 -3.57 7.08 -23.46
C PHE A 620 -3.44 7.02 -21.94
N GLN A 621 -4.50 6.58 -21.27
CA GLN A 621 -4.51 6.14 -19.88
C GLN A 621 -5.27 4.82 -19.73
N ALA A 622 -4.62 3.82 -19.15
CA ALA A 622 -5.20 2.53 -18.83
C ALA A 622 -6.39 2.71 -17.87
N GLY A 623 -7.50 2.04 -18.18
CA GLY A 623 -8.77 2.20 -17.48
C GLY A 623 -9.62 3.40 -17.94
N VAL A 624 -9.15 4.18 -18.93
CA VAL A 624 -9.94 5.27 -19.53
C VAL A 624 -10.03 5.14 -21.05
N GLY A 625 -8.90 5.17 -21.75
CA GLY A 625 -8.87 5.20 -23.22
C GLY A 625 -7.70 6.00 -23.77
N THR A 626 -7.72 6.24 -25.08
CA THR A 626 -6.62 6.86 -25.85
C THR A 626 -6.59 8.39 -25.82
N ASP A 627 -7.67 9.02 -25.35
CA ASP A 627 -7.86 10.47 -25.35
C ASP A 627 -8.18 11.00 -23.94
N TYR A 628 -7.35 10.63 -22.97
CA TYR A 628 -7.43 11.14 -21.60
C TYR A 628 -6.64 12.45 -21.46
N GLU A 629 -7.22 13.41 -20.76
CA GLU A 629 -6.57 14.69 -20.46
C GLU A 629 -5.72 14.60 -19.18
N HIS A 630 -4.41 14.68 -19.36
CA HIS A 630 -3.39 14.75 -18.33
C HIS A 630 -3.12 16.21 -17.94
N ASN A 631 -3.09 16.45 -16.63
CA ASN A 631 -2.84 17.75 -16.03
C ASN A 631 -1.65 17.71 -15.08
N HIS A 632 -1.09 18.87 -14.76
CA HIS A 632 0.02 19.05 -13.83
C HIS A 632 1.30 18.27 -14.21
N ILE A 633 1.50 17.99 -15.50
CA ILE A 633 2.58 17.14 -15.97
C ILE A 633 3.90 17.88 -15.87
N LEU A 634 4.85 17.33 -15.12
CA LEU A 634 6.19 17.91 -15.00
C LEU A 634 6.89 17.88 -16.37
N ARG A 635 7.22 19.06 -16.89
CA ARG A 635 7.95 19.23 -18.15
C ARG A 635 9.44 19.44 -17.94
N GLY A 636 9.86 19.91 -16.78
CA GLY A 636 11.27 20.05 -16.44
C GLY A 636 11.52 20.99 -15.26
N THR A 637 12.78 21.28 -15.01
CA THR A 637 13.22 22.19 -13.95
C THR A 637 14.05 23.33 -14.54
N LEU A 638 14.00 24.51 -13.92
CA LEU A 638 14.77 25.68 -14.39
C LEU A 638 16.17 25.74 -13.79
N ASN A 639 16.38 25.13 -12.61
CA ASN A 639 17.62 25.24 -11.85
C ASN A 639 18.10 23.90 -11.26
N GLY A 640 17.89 22.80 -12.01
CA GLY A 640 18.36 21.46 -11.65
C GLY A 640 17.39 20.68 -10.77
N ALA A 641 17.78 19.48 -10.35
CA ALA A 641 16.89 18.55 -9.65
C ALA A 641 16.53 18.99 -8.20
N TRP A 642 17.41 19.76 -7.55
CA TRP A 642 17.27 20.17 -6.15
C TRP A 642 17.40 21.69 -5.94
N GLY A 643 17.32 22.44 -7.02
CA GLY A 643 17.41 23.89 -7.00
C GLY A 643 18.78 24.44 -6.63
N GLU A 644 18.81 25.71 -6.29
CA GLU A 644 20.01 26.41 -5.84
C GLU A 644 19.83 26.97 -4.43
N SER A 645 20.94 27.25 -3.74
CA SER A 645 20.90 27.75 -2.37
C SER A 645 20.14 29.06 -2.25
N TYR A 646 19.31 29.15 -1.22
CA TYR A 646 18.45 30.28 -0.93
C TYR A 646 18.65 30.76 0.51
N THR A 647 18.72 32.07 0.68
CA THR A 647 18.80 32.71 2.01
C THR A 647 17.43 33.26 2.37
N LEU A 648 16.85 32.82 3.48
CA LEU A 648 15.55 33.30 3.93
C LEU A 648 15.54 34.83 4.06
N GLY A 649 14.51 35.46 3.50
CA GLY A 649 14.31 36.90 3.47
C GLY A 649 15.06 37.62 2.36
N SER A 650 15.95 36.97 1.61
CA SER A 650 16.63 37.59 0.47
C SER A 650 15.75 37.59 -0.78
N ASP A 651 15.90 38.64 -1.59
CA ASP A 651 15.26 38.69 -2.91
C ASP A 651 16.06 37.81 -3.88
N HIS A 652 15.37 36.88 -4.54
CA HIS A 652 15.94 36.07 -5.62
C HIS A 652 15.34 36.54 -6.94
N SER A 653 16.17 36.97 -7.88
CA SER A 653 15.73 37.36 -9.23
C SER A 653 16.73 36.89 -10.27
N LYS A 654 16.30 36.00 -11.17
CA LYS A 654 17.18 35.37 -12.17
C LYS A 654 16.41 34.98 -13.43
N VAL A 655 17.10 35.03 -14.56
CA VAL A 655 16.58 34.58 -15.86
C VAL A 655 16.95 33.14 -16.07
N TYR A 656 15.98 32.32 -16.51
CA TYR A 656 16.18 30.93 -16.86
C TYR A 656 15.62 30.65 -18.24
N ASP A 657 16.23 29.70 -18.92
CA ASP A 657 15.66 29.07 -20.11
C ASP A 657 14.56 28.09 -19.68
N LEU A 658 13.42 28.13 -20.39
CA LEU A 658 12.38 27.13 -20.28
C LEU A 658 12.88 25.79 -20.82
N PRO A 659 12.37 24.65 -20.30
CA PRO A 659 12.77 23.35 -20.81
C PRO A 659 12.48 23.27 -22.32
N PRO A 660 13.48 22.96 -23.17
CA PRO A 660 13.30 22.91 -24.62
C PRO A 660 12.63 21.60 -25.04
N VAL A 661 11.39 21.39 -24.60
CA VAL A 661 10.74 20.09 -24.74
C VAL A 661 10.50 19.70 -26.20
N ASP A 662 10.23 20.67 -27.06
CA ASP A 662 10.07 20.45 -28.50
C ASP A 662 11.41 20.10 -29.20
N GLU A 663 12.56 20.36 -28.56
CA GLU A 663 13.87 19.89 -29.02
C GLU A 663 14.16 18.47 -28.52
N TRP A 664 13.64 18.10 -27.35
CA TRP A 664 13.77 16.74 -26.80
C TRP A 664 12.92 15.74 -27.55
N TYR A 665 11.74 16.16 -28.00
CA TYR A 665 10.84 15.37 -28.82
C TYR A 665 10.56 16.16 -30.10
N PRO A 666 11.14 15.75 -31.26
CA PRO A 666 10.99 16.51 -32.50
C PRO A 666 9.52 16.85 -32.77
N PRO A 667 9.16 18.07 -33.20
CA PRO A 667 7.75 18.49 -33.30
C PRO A 667 6.89 17.63 -34.23
N GLN A 668 7.52 16.95 -35.20
CA GLN A 668 6.89 15.97 -36.08
C GLN A 668 6.48 14.67 -35.38
N ASN A 669 7.11 14.36 -34.25
CA ASN A 669 6.86 13.18 -33.42
C ASN A 669 5.95 13.49 -32.22
N LEU A 670 5.68 14.78 -31.96
CA LEU A 670 4.77 15.23 -30.91
C LEU A 670 3.34 15.33 -31.42
N THR A 671 2.40 14.70 -30.72
CA THR A 671 0.99 15.00 -30.93
C THR A 671 0.72 16.50 -30.70
N PRO A 672 -0.13 17.16 -31.52
CA PRO A 672 -0.36 18.61 -31.40
C PRO A 672 -0.77 19.06 -30.00
N SER A 673 -1.54 18.25 -29.27
CA SER A 673 -1.98 18.49 -27.90
C SER A 673 -0.87 18.41 -26.85
N ASN A 674 0.25 17.76 -27.15
CA ASN A 674 1.34 17.51 -26.20
C ASN A 674 2.60 18.35 -26.47
N ARG A 675 2.58 19.15 -27.54
CA ARG A 675 3.59 20.19 -27.78
C ARG A 675 3.69 21.11 -26.58
N PHE A 676 4.89 21.67 -26.38
CA PHE A 676 5.09 22.64 -25.31
C PHE A 676 4.19 23.87 -25.54
N ASN A 677 3.30 24.15 -24.58
CA ASN A 677 2.30 25.21 -24.73
C ASN A 677 2.32 26.13 -23.50
N LEU A 678 2.89 27.32 -23.68
CA LEU A 678 3.04 28.34 -22.64
C LEU A 678 1.73 28.72 -21.96
N GLU A 679 0.62 28.76 -22.70
CA GLU A 679 -0.70 29.12 -22.16
C GLU A 679 -1.23 28.08 -21.17
N ASN A 680 -0.71 26.85 -21.25
CA ASN A 680 -1.05 25.74 -20.36
C ASN A 680 0.03 25.47 -19.31
N CYS A 681 1.11 26.26 -19.27
CA CYS A 681 2.23 26.05 -18.36
C CYS A 681 2.11 26.88 -17.08
N GLU A 682 2.62 26.30 -15.99
CA GLU A 682 2.78 26.96 -14.70
C GLU A 682 4.22 26.80 -14.21
N VAL A 683 4.75 27.82 -13.54
CA VAL A 683 6.02 27.76 -12.83
C VAL A 683 5.75 27.66 -11.34
N ILE A 684 6.34 26.66 -10.70
CA ILE A 684 6.24 26.41 -9.26
C ILE A 684 7.59 26.72 -8.63
N ALA A 685 7.63 27.57 -7.61
CA ALA A 685 8.77 27.76 -6.74
C ALA A 685 8.57 26.97 -5.44
N ILE A 686 9.49 26.06 -5.13
CA ILE A 686 9.46 25.18 -3.96
C ILE A 686 10.64 25.57 -3.06
N PHE A 687 10.34 25.89 -1.80
CA PHE A 687 11.35 26.17 -0.78
C PHE A 687 11.55 24.92 0.06
N LEU A 688 12.78 24.40 0.05
CA LEU A 688 13.10 23.10 0.62
C LEU A 688 14.37 23.15 1.49
N ASP A 689 14.44 22.21 2.42
CA ASP A 689 15.66 21.93 3.18
C ASP A 689 16.74 21.40 2.25
N ALA A 690 17.90 22.06 2.24
CA ALA A 690 19.00 21.72 1.36
C ALA A 690 19.65 20.37 1.68
N ASP A 691 19.50 19.86 2.90
CA ASP A 691 20.04 18.58 3.36
C ASP A 691 18.98 17.47 3.22
N THR A 692 17.85 17.62 3.91
CA THR A 692 16.80 16.57 3.97
C THR A 692 15.90 16.51 2.74
N LYS A 693 15.91 17.55 1.90
CA LYS A 693 15.03 17.71 0.72
C LYS A 693 13.55 17.78 1.03
N ARG A 694 13.15 17.93 2.30
CA ARG A 694 11.75 18.17 2.69
C ARG A 694 11.28 19.53 2.16
N PHE A 695 10.07 19.59 1.63
CA PHE A 695 9.47 20.86 1.18
C PHE A 695 8.78 21.56 2.36
N TYR A 696 8.99 22.87 2.48
CA TYR A 696 8.45 23.69 3.57
C TYR A 696 7.36 24.65 3.09
N ASP A 697 7.42 25.09 1.83
CA ASP A 697 6.41 25.93 1.21
C ASP A 697 6.57 25.89 -0.32
N ALA A 698 5.50 26.24 -1.02
CA ALA A 698 5.52 26.37 -2.47
C ALA A 698 4.50 27.39 -2.96
N VAL A 699 4.83 28.07 -4.04
CA VAL A 699 3.95 29.02 -4.72
C VAL A 699 4.04 28.80 -6.22
N LYS A 700 2.93 29.01 -6.93
CA LYS A 700 2.88 28.81 -8.38
C LYS A 700 2.28 30.00 -9.12
N VAL A 701 2.71 30.21 -10.35
CA VAL A 701 2.21 31.26 -11.26
C VAL A 701 1.98 30.67 -12.64
N SER A 702 0.83 30.97 -13.26
CA SER A 702 0.55 30.60 -14.65
C SER A 702 1.37 31.47 -15.62
N LEU A 703 1.84 30.86 -16.71
CA LEU A 703 2.52 31.55 -17.80
C LEU A 703 1.56 32.08 -18.87
N LYS A 704 0.25 31.85 -18.69
CA LYS A 704 -0.81 32.40 -19.52
C LYS A 704 -0.75 33.92 -19.55
N LYS A 705 -0.86 34.52 -20.73
CA LYS A 705 -0.81 35.98 -20.91
C LYS A 705 -2.09 36.69 -20.49
#